data_AF-A0A231NWZ6-F1
#
_entry.id   AF-A0A231NWZ6-F1
#
_cell.length_a   1.000
_cell.length_b   1.000
_cell.length_c   1.000
_cell.angle_alpha   90.00
_cell.angle_beta   90.00
_cell.angle_gamma   90.00
#
_symmetry.space_group_name_H-M   'P 1'
#
loop_
_entity.id
_entity.type
_entity.pdbx_description
1 polymer ?
#
loop_
_entity_poly.entity_id
_entity_poly.type
_entity_poly.pdbx_seq_one_letter_code
_entity_poly.pdbx_strand_id
1 'polypeptide(L)'
;MNIKVGTRGSTLARTQSQWLIDVLAKAHPQVNFEMVIIKTKGDLVQDKPLDKIGDKGLFTKELEDALLSGEIDMAIHSMKDMPSKLPEGLVLTVPPVREDPRDVLLTPHRITALDELPKGAVVATGSKRRIAQLQKLRPDVEIVGIRGNIDTRIRKMQEQQLDGIILAAAGLKRIGRLEDSAYQTVTLPENSFIPAPAQGILAVEVREGNQMVNELMAAISDQNTIIQMEAERSFLNALNGSCHIPVGAFCEIEAAEITVYGLYGLEDGSRVVTRSIKGAPEEAENLGKQLAKACYQAVHEKPGKVYLAGGGCGDPGLLTVKAKDILTKADVVVYDALVNESFLNDARTDAEIIYVGKRAGNHAMRQEDINALLVQKGQEGKLVLRLKGGDPYVFGRGGEEGEDLYDAGVPFEVIPGITSVIGGLAYAGIPITHRDCVSSFHVITGHLKSNAYDGSSDLDWPVLGKLKGTIVFLMGVKNLEKICDELVKNGMNPEMPVAVVHRASTPYQRVVTGNLTTIYDIAAEAKITAPSLIVVGEVVNKRQKLRFFDEKPLFGKNIIVTRSREQSSQMVEKITELGGNAIEFPTIKIVPINEAACDEKVKCLKDYSHIIFTSINGVEVFFDSLARCGKDARAFGNLHITAIGEGTKNALLARGLQADFVPDKYVGEELVSGLVPLLTKDSRVLIPRSKNARIYVVEELSKICPVDEVQSYETIREDHATVDPLAMLNNKEIDYITFTSSTTVEFFVEKIGAAHIDAINTAKCVSIGPQTSKKCVELGITVDIEAETYTIQGMLDAILKDSQK
;
A
#
# COMPACT_ATOMS: atom_id res chain seq x y z
N MET A 1 16.20 11.08 -64.29
CA MET A 1 16.38 11.92 -63.07
C MET A 1 17.54 11.34 -62.29
N ASN A 2 18.43 12.11 -61.67
CA ASN A 2 19.59 11.57 -60.92
C ASN A 2 19.50 11.97 -59.44
N ILE A 3 19.54 10.99 -58.53
CA ILE A 3 19.49 11.19 -57.08
C ILE A 3 20.79 10.70 -56.47
N LYS A 4 21.49 11.57 -55.74
CA LYS A 4 22.72 11.24 -55.03
C LYS A 4 22.43 10.70 -53.64
N VAL A 5 22.85 9.46 -53.39
CA VAL A 5 22.58 8.70 -52.16
C VAL A 5 23.86 8.61 -51.34
N GLY A 6 23.93 9.37 -50.25
CA GLY A 6 25.03 9.34 -49.31
C GLY A 6 25.07 8.06 -48.47
N THR A 7 26.25 7.48 -48.33
CA THR A 7 26.49 6.33 -47.45
C THR A 7 27.89 6.34 -46.85
N ARG A 8 28.08 5.59 -45.77
CA ARG A 8 29.40 5.37 -45.17
C ARG A 8 30.21 4.35 -45.97
N GLY A 9 31.54 4.38 -45.79
CA GLY A 9 32.46 3.46 -46.48
C GLY A 9 32.43 2.01 -46.00
N SER A 10 31.83 1.71 -44.84
CA SER A 10 31.80 0.34 -44.29
C SER A 10 31.05 -0.63 -45.21
N THR A 11 31.44 -1.92 -45.22
CA THR A 11 30.77 -2.95 -46.04
C THR A 11 29.27 -2.99 -45.76
N LEU A 12 28.86 -3.01 -44.49
CA LEU A 12 27.44 -3.03 -44.12
C LEU A 12 26.69 -1.80 -44.63
N ALA A 13 27.25 -0.59 -44.47
CA ALA A 13 26.60 0.63 -44.93
C ALA A 13 26.41 0.65 -46.45
N ARG A 14 27.43 0.26 -47.21
CA ARG A 14 27.33 0.16 -48.67
C ARG A 14 26.30 -0.90 -49.09
N THR A 15 26.26 -2.05 -48.43
CA THR A 15 25.26 -3.09 -48.69
C THR A 15 23.84 -2.63 -48.36
N GLN A 16 23.66 -1.91 -47.25
CA GLN A 16 22.36 -1.32 -46.87
C GLN A 16 21.89 -0.32 -47.92
N SER A 17 22.79 0.57 -48.35
CA SER A 17 22.48 1.57 -49.37
C SER A 17 22.20 0.95 -50.72
N GLN A 18 22.98 -0.05 -51.15
CA GLN A 18 22.74 -0.75 -52.40
C GLN A 18 21.39 -1.46 -52.38
N TRP A 19 21.08 -2.18 -51.29
CA TRP A 19 19.79 -2.85 -51.13
C TRP A 19 18.62 -1.87 -51.28
N LEU A 20 18.68 -0.71 -50.62
CA LEU A 20 17.60 0.27 -50.71
C LEU A 20 17.52 0.91 -52.10
N ILE A 21 18.67 1.18 -52.73
CA ILE A 21 18.73 1.66 -54.11
C ILE A 21 18.09 0.65 -55.05
N ASP A 22 18.37 -0.64 -54.91
CA ASP A 22 17.80 -1.69 -55.76
C ASP A 22 16.27 -1.77 -55.60
N VAL A 23 15.77 -1.64 -54.36
CA VAL A 23 14.33 -1.58 -54.06
C VAL A 23 13.68 -0.35 -54.67
N LEU A 24 14.30 0.82 -54.53
CA LEU A 24 13.81 2.09 -55.10
C LEU A 24 13.87 2.11 -56.63
N ALA A 25 14.95 1.62 -57.24
CA ALA A 25 15.09 1.54 -58.69
C ALA A 25 14.07 0.58 -59.31
N LYS A 26 13.71 -0.49 -58.59
CA LYS A 26 12.64 -1.40 -59.02
C LYS A 26 11.26 -0.75 -58.95
N ALA A 27 10.99 0.05 -57.92
CA ALA A 27 9.74 0.80 -57.79
C ALA A 27 9.65 2.00 -58.75
N HIS A 28 10.79 2.60 -59.11
CA HIS A 28 10.89 3.82 -59.91
C HIS A 28 11.96 3.71 -61.02
N PRO A 29 11.72 2.94 -62.10
CA PRO A 29 12.71 2.67 -63.16
C PRO A 29 13.22 3.91 -63.90
N GLN A 30 12.49 5.02 -63.83
CA GLN A 30 12.80 6.31 -64.46
C GLN A 30 13.83 7.15 -63.66
N VAL A 31 14.15 6.74 -62.43
CA VAL A 31 15.09 7.42 -61.54
C VAL A 31 16.42 6.67 -61.51
N ASN A 32 17.50 7.40 -61.77
CA ASN A 32 18.87 6.92 -61.60
C ASN A 32 19.35 7.28 -60.20
N PHE A 33 19.91 6.31 -59.49
CA PHE A 33 20.46 6.49 -58.15
C PHE A 33 21.98 6.36 -58.19
N GLU A 34 22.68 7.37 -57.70
CA GLU A 34 24.13 7.43 -57.65
C GLU A 34 24.61 7.35 -56.20
N MET A 35 25.34 6.30 -55.85
CA MET A 35 25.88 6.13 -54.49
C MET A 35 27.13 7.00 -54.28
N VAL A 36 27.09 7.88 -53.28
CA VAL A 36 28.19 8.75 -52.88
C VAL A 36 28.74 8.29 -51.52
N ILE A 37 30.00 7.83 -51.51
CA ILE A 37 30.65 7.33 -50.30
C ILE A 37 31.32 8.48 -49.55
N ILE A 38 30.86 8.72 -48.32
CA ILE A 38 31.40 9.76 -47.42
C ILE A 38 32.09 9.08 -46.24
N LYS A 39 33.34 9.47 -45.96
CA LYS A 39 34.12 8.97 -44.82
C LYS A 39 33.75 9.74 -43.56
N THR A 40 33.29 9.04 -42.52
CA THR A 40 32.93 9.66 -41.23
C THR A 40 34.05 9.51 -40.20
N LYS A 41 34.07 10.39 -39.18
CA LYS A 41 35.03 10.30 -38.07
C LYS A 41 34.94 8.97 -37.30
N GLY A 42 33.76 8.40 -37.16
CA GLY A 42 33.55 7.10 -36.52
C GLY A 42 34.22 5.93 -37.26
N ASP A 43 34.50 6.06 -38.56
CA ASP A 43 35.24 5.05 -39.31
C ASP A 43 36.76 5.15 -39.08
N LEU A 44 37.26 6.31 -38.65
CA LEU A 44 38.69 6.60 -38.41
C LEU A 44 39.14 6.30 -36.97
N VAL A 45 38.24 6.35 -35.98
CA VAL A 45 38.59 6.15 -34.56
C VAL A 45 38.18 4.74 -34.10
N GLN A 46 39.14 3.81 -34.08
CA GLN A 46 38.89 2.40 -33.70
C GLN A 46 39.44 2.02 -32.31
N ASP A 47 40.25 2.89 -31.68
CA ASP A 47 41.13 2.53 -30.55
C ASP A 47 40.63 2.97 -29.16
N LYS A 48 39.45 3.60 -29.05
CA LYS A 48 38.87 4.09 -27.79
C LYS A 48 37.43 3.57 -27.58
N PRO A 49 36.99 3.28 -26.34
CA PRO A 49 35.59 2.96 -25.97
C PRO A 49 34.57 4.03 -26.42
N LEU A 50 33.31 3.65 -26.73
CA LEU A 50 32.29 4.47 -27.42
C LEU A 50 31.72 5.45 -26.39
N ASP A 51 31.50 4.93 -25.20
CA ASP A 51 31.29 5.59 -23.91
C ASP A 51 32.35 6.62 -23.52
N LYS A 52 33.56 6.59 -24.12
CA LYS A 52 34.61 7.59 -23.85
C LYS A 52 34.81 8.61 -24.98
N ILE A 53 34.01 8.54 -26.04
CA ILE A 53 34.03 9.44 -27.20
C ILE A 53 32.69 10.19 -27.18
N GLY A 54 32.57 11.20 -26.32
CA GLY A 54 31.31 11.90 -26.01
C GLY A 54 30.71 12.79 -27.10
N ASP A 55 30.85 12.43 -28.38
CA ASP A 55 30.31 13.23 -29.49
C ASP A 55 29.02 12.64 -30.06
N LYS A 56 27.92 13.40 -29.93
CA LYS A 56 26.66 13.16 -30.66
C LYS A 56 26.95 13.20 -32.16
N GLY A 57 26.50 12.20 -32.91
CA GLY A 57 26.60 12.18 -34.38
C GLY A 57 27.91 11.63 -34.96
N LEU A 58 28.67 10.81 -34.19
CA LEU A 58 29.96 10.22 -34.63
C LEU A 58 29.93 9.53 -36.01
N PHE A 59 28.77 9.04 -36.44
CA PHE A 59 28.57 8.32 -37.70
C PHE A 59 27.61 9.01 -38.69
N THR A 60 27.02 10.15 -38.32
CA THR A 60 26.00 10.84 -39.13
C THR A 60 26.43 12.22 -39.59
N LYS A 61 27.27 12.92 -38.81
CA LYS A 61 27.62 14.33 -39.03
C LYS A 61 28.11 14.66 -40.45
N GLU A 62 29.05 13.91 -41.00
CA GLU A 62 29.57 14.21 -42.35
C GLU A 62 28.54 13.96 -43.46
N LEU A 63 27.57 13.07 -43.22
CA LEU A 63 26.43 12.87 -44.14
C LEU A 63 25.40 13.99 -43.99
N GLU A 64 25.14 14.44 -42.76
CA GLU A 64 24.26 15.58 -42.46
C GLU A 64 24.81 16.87 -43.10
N ASP A 65 26.12 17.14 -42.98
CA ASP A 65 26.77 18.29 -43.63
C ASP A 65 26.65 18.23 -45.17
N ALA A 66 26.79 17.03 -45.76
CA ALA A 66 26.63 16.82 -47.20
C ALA A 66 25.17 16.95 -47.67
N LEU A 67 24.20 16.59 -46.82
CA LEU A 67 22.79 16.86 -47.08
C LEU A 67 22.50 18.36 -47.05
N LEU A 68 22.98 19.08 -46.04
CA LEU A 68 22.74 20.52 -45.91
C LEU A 68 23.43 21.33 -47.02
N SER A 69 24.61 20.92 -47.47
CA SER A 69 25.34 21.57 -48.56
C SER A 69 24.77 21.28 -49.96
N GLY A 70 23.88 20.29 -50.08
CA GLY A 70 23.34 19.84 -51.37
C GLY A 70 24.28 18.92 -52.16
N GLU A 71 25.35 18.42 -51.55
CA GLU A 71 26.26 17.45 -52.17
C GLU A 71 25.57 16.11 -52.44
N ILE A 72 24.65 15.71 -51.55
CA ILE A 72 23.79 14.53 -51.66
C ILE A 72 22.32 14.91 -51.48
N ASP A 73 21.41 14.09 -51.99
CA ASP A 73 19.96 14.32 -51.95
C ASP A 73 19.27 13.54 -50.81
N MET A 74 19.83 12.39 -50.46
CA MET A 74 19.39 11.56 -49.34
C MET A 74 20.58 10.82 -48.71
N ALA A 75 20.53 10.52 -47.42
CA ALA A 75 21.51 9.70 -46.73
C ALA A 75 20.85 8.47 -46.10
N ILE A 76 21.53 7.32 -46.14
CA ILE A 76 21.00 6.05 -45.63
C ILE A 76 21.75 5.63 -44.37
N HIS A 77 20.99 5.35 -43.31
CA HIS A 77 21.50 4.98 -42.00
C HIS A 77 20.79 3.73 -41.46
N SER A 78 21.35 3.14 -40.41
CA SER A 78 20.58 2.23 -39.55
C SER A 78 19.78 3.07 -38.56
N MET A 79 18.47 2.83 -38.42
CA MET A 79 17.61 3.67 -37.59
C MET A 79 18.02 3.70 -36.11
N LYS A 80 18.57 2.58 -35.60
CA LYS A 80 19.11 2.50 -34.23
C LYS A 80 20.33 3.40 -33.97
N ASP A 81 21.01 3.85 -35.02
CA ASP A 81 22.17 4.75 -34.92
C ASP A 81 21.74 6.23 -35.06
N MET A 82 20.48 6.49 -35.43
CA MET A 82 19.97 7.85 -35.57
C MET A 82 19.68 8.47 -34.19
N PRO A 83 20.12 9.71 -33.95
CA PRO A 83 19.84 10.41 -32.70
C PRO A 83 18.34 10.66 -32.53
N SER A 84 17.94 10.98 -31.29
CA SER A 84 16.57 11.37 -30.95
C SER A 84 16.15 12.69 -31.59
N LYS A 85 17.10 13.61 -31.77
CA LYS A 85 16.92 14.91 -32.40
C LYS A 85 17.89 15.06 -33.58
N LEU A 86 17.35 15.39 -34.75
CA LEU A 86 18.14 15.68 -35.95
C LEU A 86 18.57 17.15 -35.98
N PRO A 87 19.59 17.51 -36.78
CA PRO A 87 19.93 18.89 -37.09
C PRO A 87 18.75 19.66 -37.70
N GLU A 88 18.74 20.98 -37.51
CA GLU A 88 17.73 21.86 -38.12
C GLU A 88 17.81 21.78 -39.66
N GLY A 89 16.66 21.69 -40.33
CA GLY A 89 16.56 21.55 -41.78
C GLY A 89 16.72 20.13 -42.32
N LEU A 90 16.85 19.10 -41.47
CA LEU A 90 16.87 17.69 -41.85
C LEU A 90 15.68 16.92 -41.23
N VAL A 91 15.12 15.98 -41.99
CA VAL A 91 13.99 15.12 -41.59
C VAL A 91 14.22 13.68 -42.03
N LEU A 92 13.59 12.72 -41.34
CA LEU A 92 13.55 11.32 -41.78
C LEU A 92 12.30 11.09 -42.62
N THR A 93 12.44 10.35 -43.71
CA THR A 93 11.30 9.88 -44.50
C THR A 93 10.64 8.67 -43.82
N VAL A 94 9.50 8.24 -44.35
CA VAL A 94 8.90 6.95 -43.99
C VAL A 94 9.90 5.79 -44.23
N PRO A 95 9.98 4.81 -43.32
CA PRO A 95 10.94 3.71 -43.42
C PRO A 95 10.47 2.61 -44.39
N PRO A 96 11.40 1.89 -45.05
CA PRO A 96 11.09 0.67 -45.77
C PRO A 96 10.84 -0.49 -44.79
N VAL A 97 10.46 -1.66 -45.32
CA VAL A 97 10.23 -2.88 -44.51
C VAL A 97 11.40 -3.19 -43.55
N ARG A 98 11.05 -3.49 -42.28
CA ARG A 98 11.98 -3.89 -41.23
C ARG A 98 12.56 -5.27 -41.49
N GLU A 99 13.87 -5.40 -41.31
CA GLU A 99 14.56 -6.69 -41.26
C GLU A 99 14.61 -7.25 -39.83
N ASP A 100 14.92 -8.54 -39.67
CA ASP A 100 14.96 -9.25 -38.37
C ASP A 100 15.56 -8.40 -37.23
N PRO A 101 14.74 -7.98 -36.24
CA PRO A 101 15.15 -7.06 -35.18
C PRO A 101 15.99 -7.74 -34.11
N ARG A 102 16.04 -9.07 -34.08
CA ARG A 102 16.61 -9.85 -32.98
C ARG A 102 18.12 -9.68 -32.88
N ASP A 103 18.62 -9.89 -31.67
CA ASP A 103 20.04 -10.14 -31.47
C ASP A 103 20.33 -11.64 -31.64
N VAL A 104 21.54 -11.94 -32.11
CA VAL A 104 22.03 -13.31 -32.25
C VAL A 104 23.36 -13.45 -31.53
N LEU A 105 23.55 -14.59 -30.89
CA LEU A 105 24.83 -15.07 -30.40
C LEU A 105 25.50 -15.85 -31.53
N LEU A 106 26.68 -15.39 -31.96
CA LEU A 106 27.58 -16.21 -32.77
C LEU A 106 28.53 -16.93 -31.81
N THR A 107 28.66 -18.24 -31.96
CA THR A 107 29.46 -19.06 -31.04
C THR A 107 30.14 -20.20 -31.79
N PRO A 108 31.37 -20.62 -31.42
CA PRO A 108 31.98 -21.84 -31.95
C PRO A 108 31.28 -23.10 -31.44
N HIS A 109 30.47 -23.01 -30.38
CA HIS A 109 29.77 -24.13 -29.78
C HIS A 109 28.58 -24.59 -30.64
N ARG A 110 28.38 -25.89 -30.77
CA ARG A 110 27.24 -26.46 -31.50
C ARG A 110 26.00 -26.53 -30.60
N ILE A 111 25.44 -25.36 -30.32
CA ILE A 111 24.30 -25.16 -29.43
C ILE A 111 23.12 -24.51 -30.15
N THR A 112 21.92 -24.66 -29.59
CA THR A 112 20.69 -24.10 -30.15
C THR A 112 20.06 -23.00 -29.31
N ALA A 113 20.47 -22.88 -28.05
CA ALA A 113 19.93 -21.92 -27.11
C ALA A 113 21.03 -21.35 -26.19
N LEU A 114 20.76 -20.18 -25.60
CA LEU A 114 21.73 -19.41 -24.79
C LEU A 114 22.13 -20.13 -23.48
N ASP A 115 21.20 -20.87 -22.90
CA ASP A 115 21.38 -21.68 -21.68
C ASP A 115 22.36 -22.83 -21.86
N GLU A 116 22.52 -23.33 -23.09
CA GLU A 116 23.50 -24.38 -23.44
C GLU A 116 24.95 -23.88 -23.50
N LEU A 117 25.21 -22.57 -23.40
CA LEU A 117 26.58 -22.05 -23.31
C LEU A 117 27.30 -22.63 -22.07
N PRO A 118 28.59 -22.99 -22.19
CA PRO A 118 29.38 -23.48 -21.07
C PRO A 118 29.33 -22.55 -19.86
N LYS A 119 29.37 -23.12 -18.65
CA LYS A 119 29.44 -22.33 -17.42
C LYS A 119 30.75 -21.54 -17.38
N GLY A 120 30.67 -20.24 -17.12
CA GLY A 120 31.86 -19.37 -17.15
C GLY A 120 32.32 -18.98 -18.56
N ALA A 121 31.49 -19.18 -19.59
CA ALA A 121 31.80 -18.79 -20.96
C ALA A 121 32.14 -17.29 -21.07
N VAL A 122 33.07 -16.94 -21.96
CA VAL A 122 33.50 -15.56 -22.23
C VAL A 122 32.81 -15.04 -23.49
N VAL A 123 31.80 -14.17 -23.31
CA VAL A 123 30.99 -13.60 -24.40
C VAL A 123 31.34 -12.13 -24.63
N ALA A 124 31.57 -11.75 -25.89
CA ALA A 124 31.98 -10.40 -26.25
C ALA A 124 30.81 -9.52 -26.73
N THR A 125 30.63 -8.36 -26.09
CA THR A 125 29.72 -7.31 -26.56
C THR A 125 30.13 -5.95 -26.01
N GLY A 126 30.04 -4.91 -26.85
CA GLY A 126 30.27 -3.52 -26.44
C GLY A 126 29.00 -2.76 -26.06
N SER A 127 27.83 -3.40 -26.06
CA SER A 127 26.54 -2.74 -25.82
C SER A 127 26.11 -2.93 -24.37
N LYS A 128 25.95 -1.83 -23.61
CA LYS A 128 25.43 -1.88 -22.22
C LYS A 128 24.06 -2.54 -22.11
N ARG A 129 23.18 -2.35 -23.12
CA ARG A 129 21.89 -3.06 -23.23
C ARG A 129 22.08 -4.58 -23.24
N ARG A 130 23.00 -5.08 -24.07
CA ARG A 130 23.26 -6.53 -24.18
C ARG A 130 23.95 -7.07 -22.92
N ILE A 131 24.88 -6.31 -22.36
CA ILE A 131 25.58 -6.65 -21.11
C ILE A 131 24.57 -6.88 -19.99
N ALA A 132 23.69 -5.90 -19.74
CA ALA A 132 22.71 -5.98 -18.66
C ALA A 132 21.75 -7.18 -18.80
N GLN A 133 21.28 -7.45 -20.02
CA GLN A 133 20.38 -8.58 -20.27
C GLN A 133 21.10 -9.92 -20.14
N LEU A 134 22.33 -10.03 -20.66
CA LEU A 134 23.11 -11.25 -20.55
C LEU A 134 23.48 -11.56 -19.08
N GLN A 135 23.86 -10.55 -18.29
CA GLN A 135 24.12 -10.72 -16.86
C GLN A 135 22.89 -11.17 -16.08
N LYS A 136 21.69 -10.70 -16.46
CA LYS A 136 20.43 -11.13 -15.84
C LYS A 136 20.09 -12.58 -16.19
N LEU A 137 20.29 -13.00 -17.44
CA LEU A 137 19.95 -14.34 -17.92
C LEU A 137 21.00 -15.40 -17.56
N ARG A 138 22.27 -15.01 -17.58
CA ARG A 138 23.44 -15.86 -17.32
C ARG A 138 24.46 -15.13 -16.44
N PRO A 139 24.20 -15.02 -15.12
CA PRO A 139 25.12 -14.35 -14.18
C PRO A 139 26.52 -14.96 -14.12
N ASP A 140 26.67 -16.20 -14.60
CA ASP A 140 27.92 -16.95 -14.64
C ASP A 140 28.79 -16.63 -15.86
N VAL A 141 28.26 -15.99 -16.90
CA VAL A 141 29.00 -15.66 -18.14
C VAL A 141 29.90 -14.44 -17.91
N GLU A 142 31.17 -14.56 -18.29
CA GLU A 142 32.12 -13.45 -18.31
C GLU A 142 31.88 -12.61 -19.56
N ILE A 143 31.77 -11.28 -19.40
CA ILE A 143 31.49 -10.38 -20.52
C ILE A 143 32.66 -9.46 -20.79
N VAL A 144 33.18 -9.53 -22.02
CA VAL A 144 34.31 -8.71 -22.46
C VAL A 144 33.91 -7.71 -23.56
N GLY A 145 34.55 -6.55 -23.57
CA GLY A 145 34.28 -5.51 -24.56
C GLY A 145 34.84 -5.88 -25.95
N ILE A 146 34.07 -5.63 -27.01
CA ILE A 146 34.52 -5.84 -28.39
C ILE A 146 34.21 -4.64 -29.30
N ARG A 147 35.14 -4.34 -30.22
CA ARG A 147 35.06 -3.27 -31.23
C ARG A 147 35.43 -3.74 -32.63
N GLY A 148 34.96 -2.99 -33.61
CA GLY A 148 35.21 -3.17 -35.04
C GLY A 148 33.92 -3.38 -35.82
N ASN A 149 34.05 -3.47 -37.14
CA ASN A 149 32.98 -3.93 -38.03
C ASN A 149 32.69 -5.43 -37.81
N ILE A 150 31.66 -5.95 -38.48
CA ILE A 150 31.21 -7.35 -38.29
C ILE A 150 32.36 -8.35 -38.52
N ASP A 151 33.05 -8.27 -39.66
CA ASP A 151 34.15 -9.19 -39.97
C ASP A 151 35.31 -9.10 -38.96
N THR A 152 35.63 -7.90 -38.47
CA THR A 152 36.65 -7.72 -37.43
C THR A 152 36.23 -8.37 -36.11
N ARG A 153 34.95 -8.31 -35.75
CA ARG A 153 34.43 -8.92 -34.52
C ARG A 153 34.42 -10.45 -34.62
N ILE A 154 34.01 -11.00 -35.76
CA ILE A 154 34.06 -12.45 -36.03
C ILE A 154 35.50 -12.95 -35.97
N ARG A 155 36.45 -12.22 -36.59
CA ARG A 155 37.87 -12.56 -36.52
C ARG A 155 38.40 -12.51 -35.08
N LYS A 156 38.07 -11.47 -34.31
CA LYS A 156 38.46 -11.37 -32.90
C LYS A 156 37.88 -12.50 -32.05
N MET A 157 36.66 -12.96 -32.31
CA MET A 157 36.08 -14.12 -31.62
C MET A 157 36.98 -15.35 -31.79
N GLN A 158 37.50 -15.59 -33.00
CA GLN A 158 38.38 -16.72 -33.30
C GLN A 158 39.79 -16.52 -32.74
N GLU A 159 40.41 -15.36 -32.99
CA GLU A 159 41.78 -15.04 -32.57
C GLU A 159 41.93 -14.97 -31.05
N GLN A 160 40.92 -14.46 -30.36
CA GLN A 160 40.91 -14.29 -28.90
C GLN A 160 40.23 -15.47 -28.18
N GLN A 161 39.83 -16.52 -28.91
CA GLN A 161 39.22 -17.74 -28.38
C GLN A 161 37.99 -17.46 -27.48
N LEU A 162 37.12 -16.57 -27.93
CA LEU A 162 35.90 -16.20 -27.19
C LEU A 162 34.80 -17.25 -27.42
N ASP A 163 34.01 -17.53 -26.39
CA ASP A 163 32.89 -18.48 -26.44
C ASP A 163 31.67 -17.94 -27.21
N GLY A 164 31.65 -16.64 -27.47
CA GLY A 164 30.75 -16.07 -28.46
C GLY A 164 30.77 -14.56 -28.54
N ILE A 165 30.08 -14.01 -29.53
CA ILE A 165 29.85 -12.57 -29.70
C ILE A 165 28.37 -12.32 -29.98
N ILE A 166 27.82 -11.23 -29.45
CA ILE A 166 26.42 -10.86 -29.74
C ILE A 166 26.38 -9.77 -30.81
N LEU A 167 25.63 -10.02 -31.88
CA LEU A 167 25.43 -9.14 -33.03
C LEU A 167 23.94 -9.00 -33.37
N ALA A 168 23.61 -8.06 -34.26
CA ALA A 168 22.22 -7.89 -34.73
C ALA A 168 21.98 -8.79 -35.94
N ALA A 169 20.88 -9.55 -35.96
CA ALA A 169 20.52 -10.46 -37.04
C ALA A 169 20.47 -9.74 -38.40
N ALA A 170 19.78 -8.60 -38.46
CA ALA A 170 19.68 -7.78 -39.67
C ALA A 170 21.03 -7.39 -40.29
N GLY A 171 22.05 -7.11 -39.47
CA GLY A 171 23.37 -6.74 -39.96
C GLY A 171 24.07 -7.91 -40.66
N LEU A 172 24.00 -9.09 -40.05
CA LEU A 172 24.58 -10.33 -40.58
C LEU A 172 23.85 -10.81 -41.83
N LYS A 173 22.51 -10.77 -41.81
CA LYS A 173 21.68 -11.18 -42.96
C LYS A 173 21.99 -10.35 -44.20
N ARG A 174 22.10 -9.03 -44.06
CA ARG A 174 22.40 -8.11 -45.17
C ARG A 174 23.74 -8.41 -45.86
N ILE A 175 24.77 -8.73 -45.08
CA ILE A 175 26.11 -9.03 -45.65
C ILE A 175 26.34 -10.53 -45.94
N GLY A 176 25.30 -11.37 -45.83
CA GLY A 176 25.41 -12.80 -46.11
C GLY A 176 26.24 -13.58 -45.08
N ARG A 177 26.22 -13.17 -43.80
CA ARG A 177 26.97 -13.79 -42.69
C ARG A 177 26.08 -14.38 -41.59
N LEU A 178 24.76 -14.43 -41.78
CA LEU A 178 23.87 -15.01 -40.77
C LEU A 178 24.04 -16.53 -40.68
N GLU A 179 24.28 -17.17 -41.81
CA GLU A 179 24.62 -18.59 -41.94
C GLU A 179 26.07 -18.69 -42.41
N ASP A 180 26.94 -19.26 -41.59
CA ASP A 180 28.35 -19.50 -41.93
C ASP A 180 28.82 -20.79 -41.26
N SER A 181 29.54 -21.64 -41.98
CA SER A 181 30.05 -22.91 -41.45
C SER A 181 31.03 -22.74 -40.27
N ALA A 182 31.66 -21.56 -40.15
CA ALA A 182 32.69 -21.27 -39.17
C ALA A 182 32.17 -21.06 -37.74
N TYR A 183 30.87 -20.87 -37.55
CA TYR A 183 30.23 -20.68 -36.25
C TYR A 183 28.79 -21.19 -36.25
N GLN A 184 28.17 -21.21 -35.08
CA GLN A 184 26.74 -21.42 -34.90
C GLN A 184 26.08 -20.09 -34.59
N THR A 185 24.92 -19.84 -35.19
CA THR A 185 24.09 -18.65 -34.92
C THR A 185 22.92 -19.08 -34.05
N VAL A 186 22.85 -18.54 -32.84
CA VAL A 186 21.76 -18.75 -31.88
C VAL A 186 20.94 -17.47 -31.80
N THR A 187 19.65 -17.57 -32.13
CA THR A 187 18.72 -16.44 -32.06
C THR A 187 18.29 -16.19 -30.62
N LEU A 188 18.39 -14.94 -30.18
CA LEU A 188 17.91 -14.51 -28.87
C LEU A 188 16.48 -13.98 -29.03
N PRO A 189 15.48 -14.58 -28.35
CA PRO A 189 14.08 -14.14 -28.45
C PRO A 189 13.90 -12.68 -28.00
N GLU A 190 13.24 -11.89 -28.83
CA GLU A 190 13.03 -10.44 -28.71
C GLU A 190 12.22 -10.02 -27.48
N ASN A 191 11.38 -10.90 -26.93
CA ASN A 191 10.61 -10.67 -25.71
C ASN A 191 11.42 -10.93 -24.43
N SER A 192 12.50 -11.70 -24.52
CA SER A 192 13.38 -12.07 -23.41
C SER A 192 14.74 -11.36 -23.46
N PHE A 193 15.15 -10.94 -24.67
CA PHE A 193 16.36 -10.20 -24.97
C PHE A 193 16.01 -9.02 -25.87
N ILE A 194 15.47 -7.97 -25.26
CA ILE A 194 14.91 -6.79 -25.92
C ILE A 194 15.98 -6.14 -26.82
N PRO A 195 15.72 -5.97 -28.13
CA PRO A 195 16.65 -5.36 -29.08
C PRO A 195 16.84 -3.86 -28.84
N ALA A 196 17.80 -3.26 -29.58
CA ALA A 196 17.94 -1.81 -29.56
C ALA A 196 16.73 -1.17 -30.27
N PRO A 197 16.25 0.01 -29.82
CA PRO A 197 15.14 0.69 -30.48
C PRO A 197 15.38 0.85 -31.98
N ALA A 198 14.37 0.48 -32.78
CA ALA A 198 14.38 0.47 -34.23
C ALA A 198 15.49 -0.40 -34.88
N GLN A 199 16.01 -1.40 -34.17
CA GLN A 199 16.96 -2.34 -34.77
C GLN A 199 16.32 -3.10 -35.95
N GLY A 200 17.04 -3.18 -37.06
CA GLY A 200 16.56 -3.79 -38.31
C GLY A 200 16.00 -2.80 -39.32
N ILE A 201 15.57 -1.61 -38.88
CA ILE A 201 14.99 -0.56 -39.72
C ILE A 201 16.11 0.27 -40.37
N LEU A 202 15.97 0.61 -41.65
CA LEU A 202 16.81 1.61 -42.31
C LEU A 202 16.16 2.98 -42.21
N ALA A 203 16.98 4.00 -41.97
CA ALA A 203 16.57 5.38 -41.94
C ALA A 203 17.05 6.08 -43.22
N VAL A 204 16.18 6.88 -43.81
CA VAL A 204 16.51 7.77 -44.93
C VAL A 204 16.36 9.19 -44.46
N GLU A 205 17.47 9.91 -44.42
CA GLU A 205 17.54 11.30 -43.99
C GLU A 205 17.61 12.21 -45.23
N VAL A 206 16.83 13.28 -45.22
CA VAL A 206 16.72 14.25 -46.32
C VAL A 206 16.62 15.67 -45.80
N ARG A 207 16.86 16.66 -46.66
CA ARG A 207 16.54 18.06 -46.37
C ARG A 207 15.02 18.23 -46.19
N GLU A 208 14.64 19.07 -45.23
CA GLU A 208 13.26 19.48 -45.03
C GLU A 208 12.68 20.07 -46.33
N GLY A 209 11.46 19.69 -46.67
CA GLY A 209 10.80 20.10 -47.91
C GLY A 209 11.22 19.33 -49.18
N ASN A 210 12.09 18.31 -49.09
CA ASN A 210 12.43 17.45 -50.24
C ASN A 210 11.26 16.49 -50.59
N GLN A 211 10.22 17.02 -51.22
CA GLN A 211 9.00 16.27 -51.59
C GLN A 211 9.31 15.08 -52.50
N MET A 212 10.26 15.23 -53.42
CA MET A 212 10.66 14.20 -54.36
C MET A 212 11.09 12.90 -53.66
N VAL A 213 12.05 12.97 -52.73
CA VAL A 213 12.52 11.74 -52.05
C VAL A 213 11.44 11.17 -51.13
N ASN A 214 10.61 12.02 -50.53
CA ASN A 214 9.47 11.57 -49.72
C ASN A 214 8.46 10.76 -50.54
N GLU A 215 8.12 11.19 -51.77
CA GLU A 215 7.25 10.44 -52.67
C GLU A 215 7.85 9.10 -53.09
N LEU A 216 9.16 9.06 -53.35
CA LEU A 216 9.85 7.81 -53.70
C LEU A 216 9.81 6.80 -52.56
N MET A 217 10.05 7.26 -51.33
CA MET A 217 10.04 6.43 -50.13
C MET A 217 8.64 5.96 -49.76
N ALA A 218 7.60 6.77 -49.99
CA ALA A 218 6.20 6.37 -49.77
C ALA A 218 5.79 5.13 -50.59
N ALA A 219 6.38 4.93 -51.79
CA ALA A 219 6.09 3.77 -52.62
C ALA A 219 6.62 2.44 -52.06
N ILE A 220 7.58 2.49 -51.13
CA ILE A 220 8.24 1.31 -50.56
C ILE A 220 8.09 1.24 -49.03
N SER A 221 7.27 2.12 -48.45
CA SER A 221 7.05 2.19 -47.02
C SER A 221 6.22 1.00 -46.51
N ASP A 222 6.45 0.62 -45.26
CA ASP A 222 5.72 -0.45 -44.61
C ASP A 222 5.03 0.06 -43.34
N GLN A 223 3.71 -0.13 -43.25
CA GLN A 223 2.90 0.42 -42.16
C GLN A 223 3.25 -0.19 -40.80
N ASN A 224 3.54 -1.49 -40.76
CA ASN A 224 3.98 -2.17 -39.54
C ASN A 224 5.31 -1.59 -39.05
N THR A 225 6.24 -1.35 -39.97
CA THR A 225 7.54 -0.74 -39.64
C THR A 225 7.40 0.70 -39.13
N ILE A 226 6.46 1.48 -39.65
CA ILE A 226 6.13 2.82 -39.14
C ILE A 226 5.68 2.75 -37.68
N ILE A 227 4.67 1.92 -37.40
CA ILE A 227 4.12 1.73 -36.04
C ILE A 227 5.21 1.30 -35.07
N GLN A 228 6.01 0.29 -35.45
CA GLN A 228 7.11 -0.19 -34.63
C GLN A 228 8.17 0.89 -34.37
N MET A 229 8.54 1.63 -35.40
CA MET A 229 9.49 2.72 -35.30
C MET A 229 8.99 3.83 -34.36
N GLU A 230 7.73 4.22 -34.47
CA GLU A 230 7.11 5.27 -33.64
C GLU A 230 7.06 4.86 -32.17
N ALA A 231 6.60 3.65 -31.86
CA ALA A 231 6.58 3.12 -30.49
C ALA A 231 7.99 3.03 -29.89
N GLU A 232 8.94 2.46 -30.62
CA GLU A 232 10.30 2.23 -30.10
C GLU A 232 11.11 3.54 -29.98
N ARG A 233 10.98 4.46 -30.94
CA ARG A 233 11.70 5.74 -30.90
C ARG A 233 11.08 6.71 -29.90
N SER A 234 9.77 6.75 -29.74
CA SER A 234 9.12 7.59 -28.72
C SER A 234 9.54 7.17 -27.30
N PHE A 235 9.68 5.87 -27.04
CA PHE A 235 10.26 5.34 -25.81
C PHE A 235 11.71 5.82 -25.60
N LEU A 236 12.58 5.68 -26.61
CA LEU A 236 13.97 6.14 -26.55
C LEU A 236 14.06 7.65 -26.29
N ASN A 237 13.25 8.44 -27.00
CA ASN A 237 13.23 9.89 -26.93
C ASN A 237 12.79 10.39 -25.55
N ALA A 238 11.74 9.80 -24.98
CA ALA A 238 11.21 10.17 -23.67
C ALA A 238 12.20 9.91 -22.52
N LEU A 239 13.10 8.93 -22.67
CA LEU A 239 14.15 8.62 -21.70
C LEU A 239 15.42 9.48 -21.85
N ASN A 240 15.46 10.40 -22.84
CA ASN A 240 16.71 11.04 -23.29
C ASN A 240 17.82 10.01 -23.56
N GLY A 241 17.43 8.83 -24.05
CA GLY A 241 18.33 7.69 -24.13
C GLY A 241 19.47 7.93 -25.12
N SER A 242 20.66 7.46 -24.75
CA SER A 242 21.83 7.44 -25.63
C SER A 242 22.41 6.04 -25.67
N CYS A 243 23.38 5.81 -26.58
CA CYS A 243 24.10 4.53 -26.65
C CYS A 243 24.91 4.19 -25.38
N HIS A 244 24.97 5.09 -24.39
CA HIS A 244 25.72 4.95 -23.15
C HIS A 244 24.91 4.42 -21.96
N ILE A 245 23.62 4.16 -22.12
CA ILE A 245 22.76 3.59 -21.08
C ILE A 245 22.09 2.30 -21.57
N PRO A 246 21.79 1.32 -20.68
CA PRO A 246 21.04 0.13 -21.06
C PRO A 246 19.60 0.51 -21.46
N VAL A 247 19.35 0.68 -22.76
CA VAL A 247 18.02 0.99 -23.30
C VAL A 247 17.70 0.04 -24.43
N GLY A 248 16.57 -0.66 -24.33
CA GLY A 248 16.02 -1.52 -25.39
C GLY A 248 14.54 -1.24 -25.62
N ALA A 249 14.06 -1.38 -26.85
CA ALA A 249 12.65 -1.29 -27.17
C ALA A 249 12.30 -2.23 -28.32
N PHE A 250 11.14 -2.87 -28.23
CA PHE A 250 10.58 -3.71 -29.29
C PHE A 250 9.06 -3.61 -29.30
N CYS A 251 8.50 -3.36 -30.47
CA CYS A 251 7.06 -3.36 -30.69
C CYS A 251 6.65 -4.61 -31.46
N GLU A 252 5.89 -5.46 -30.80
CA GLU A 252 5.23 -6.61 -31.41
C GLU A 252 3.83 -6.20 -31.90
N ILE A 253 3.43 -6.69 -33.07
CA ILE A 253 2.12 -6.41 -33.66
C ILE A 253 1.38 -7.75 -33.77
N GLU A 254 0.27 -7.88 -33.03
CA GLU A 254 -0.59 -9.06 -33.05
C GLU A 254 -2.01 -8.64 -33.46
N ALA A 255 -2.39 -8.96 -34.71
CA ALA A 255 -3.70 -8.61 -35.28
C ALA A 255 -4.04 -7.11 -35.18
N ALA A 256 -4.85 -6.71 -34.19
CA ALA A 256 -5.34 -5.35 -33.99
C ALA A 256 -4.77 -4.65 -32.72
N GLU A 257 -3.80 -5.28 -32.05
CA GLU A 257 -3.15 -4.76 -30.85
C GLU A 257 -1.62 -4.72 -31.06
N ILE A 258 -0.95 -3.77 -30.42
CA ILE A 258 0.50 -3.77 -30.30
C ILE A 258 0.93 -3.96 -28.85
N THR A 259 2.03 -4.70 -28.66
CA THR A 259 2.72 -4.81 -27.37
C THR A 259 4.09 -4.15 -27.49
N VAL A 260 4.33 -3.12 -26.68
CA VAL A 260 5.63 -2.43 -26.63
C VAL A 260 6.38 -2.94 -25.41
N TYR A 261 7.50 -3.60 -25.64
CA TYR A 261 8.46 -4.04 -24.63
C TYR A 261 9.57 -3.01 -24.49
N GLY A 262 9.91 -2.65 -23.25
CA GLY A 262 10.89 -1.62 -22.93
C GLY A 262 11.86 -2.09 -21.86
N LEU A 263 13.15 -1.83 -22.08
CA LEU A 263 14.21 -2.04 -21.11
C LEU A 263 14.90 -0.71 -20.82
N TYR A 264 15.11 -0.42 -19.55
CA TYR A 264 15.82 0.77 -19.10
C TYR A 264 16.70 0.47 -17.88
N GLY A 265 17.88 1.06 -17.81
CA GLY A 265 18.79 0.89 -16.68
C GLY A 265 19.67 2.09 -16.41
N LEU A 266 20.29 2.09 -15.23
CA LEU A 266 21.29 3.09 -14.82
C LEU A 266 22.57 2.95 -15.66
N GLU A 267 23.32 4.04 -15.76
CA GLU A 267 24.54 4.10 -16.57
C GLU A 267 25.64 3.13 -16.10
N ASP A 268 25.69 2.88 -14.79
CA ASP A 268 26.61 1.93 -14.15
C ASP A 268 26.15 0.47 -14.26
N GLY A 269 24.93 0.23 -14.77
CA GLY A 269 24.34 -1.09 -14.88
C GLY A 269 23.86 -1.69 -13.55
N SER A 270 23.90 -0.95 -12.44
CA SER A 270 23.53 -1.43 -11.10
C SER A 270 22.05 -1.81 -10.98
N ARG A 271 21.19 -1.19 -11.79
CA ARG A 271 19.75 -1.47 -11.83
C ARG A 271 19.24 -1.40 -13.26
N VAL A 272 18.51 -2.43 -13.67
CA VAL A 272 17.83 -2.51 -14.96
C VAL A 272 16.43 -3.07 -14.76
N VAL A 273 15.44 -2.44 -15.39
CA VAL A 273 14.04 -2.88 -15.38
C VAL A 273 13.58 -3.21 -16.79
N THR A 274 12.64 -4.14 -16.88
CA THR A 274 11.93 -4.49 -18.10
C THR A 274 10.44 -4.35 -17.81
N ARG A 275 9.70 -3.66 -18.68
CA ARG A 275 8.23 -3.54 -18.61
C ARG A 275 7.65 -3.68 -20.02
N SER A 276 6.34 -3.89 -20.09
CA SER A 276 5.59 -3.88 -21.34
C SER A 276 4.27 -3.12 -21.18
N ILE A 277 3.76 -2.59 -22.28
CA ILE A 277 2.44 -1.97 -22.37
C ILE A 277 1.74 -2.41 -23.65
N LYS A 278 0.42 -2.58 -23.60
CA LYS A 278 -0.44 -2.99 -24.72
C LYS A 278 -1.40 -1.86 -25.09
N GLY A 279 -1.75 -1.75 -26.36
CA GLY A 279 -2.76 -0.78 -26.83
C GLY A 279 -2.97 -0.83 -28.34
N ALA A 280 -3.73 0.13 -28.85
CA ALA A 280 -4.04 0.18 -30.28
C ALA A 280 -2.81 0.65 -31.10
N PRO A 281 -2.62 0.20 -32.36
CA PRO A 281 -1.54 0.65 -33.22
C PRO A 281 -1.46 2.18 -33.40
N GLU A 282 -2.62 2.85 -33.38
CA GLU A 282 -2.75 4.32 -33.48
C GLU A 282 -2.14 5.06 -32.26
N GLU A 283 -1.96 4.37 -31.13
CA GLU A 283 -1.42 4.92 -29.89
C GLU A 283 0.09 4.68 -29.74
N ALA A 284 0.76 4.13 -30.75
CA ALA A 284 2.17 3.71 -30.70
C ALA A 284 3.10 4.73 -30.03
N GLU A 285 3.04 6.00 -30.44
CA GLU A 285 3.85 7.07 -29.86
C GLU A 285 3.54 7.32 -28.37
N ASN A 286 2.26 7.30 -27.99
CA ASN A 286 1.83 7.52 -26.62
C ASN A 286 2.23 6.35 -25.71
N LEU A 287 2.05 5.11 -26.19
CA LEU A 287 2.45 3.90 -25.50
C LEU A 287 3.96 3.91 -25.21
N GLY A 288 4.79 4.28 -26.18
CA GLY A 288 6.24 4.42 -25.99
C GLY A 288 6.60 5.46 -24.92
N LYS A 289 5.96 6.63 -24.91
CA LYS A 289 6.16 7.68 -23.88
C LYS A 289 5.71 7.21 -22.49
N GLN A 290 4.57 6.53 -22.38
CA GLN A 290 4.07 6.03 -21.10
C GLN A 290 4.98 4.95 -20.53
N LEU A 291 5.41 4.02 -21.37
CA LEU A 291 6.34 2.97 -20.99
C LEU A 291 7.68 3.54 -20.52
N ALA A 292 8.19 4.57 -21.20
CA ALA A 292 9.39 5.29 -20.80
C ALA A 292 9.26 5.87 -19.39
N LYS A 293 8.16 6.57 -19.10
CA LYS A 293 7.88 7.11 -17.76
C LYS A 293 7.86 6.01 -16.70
N ALA A 294 7.13 4.92 -16.95
CA ALA A 294 7.03 3.79 -16.02
C ALA A 294 8.39 3.12 -15.76
N CYS A 295 9.21 2.93 -16.80
CA CYS A 295 10.56 2.40 -16.67
C CYS A 295 11.49 3.37 -15.93
N TYR A 296 11.42 4.67 -16.21
CA TYR A 296 12.24 5.69 -15.54
C TYR A 296 11.97 5.73 -14.03
N GLN A 297 10.70 5.80 -13.64
CA GLN A 297 10.28 5.77 -12.24
C GLN A 297 10.75 4.49 -11.56
N ALA A 298 10.51 3.34 -12.18
CA ALA A 298 10.92 2.05 -11.65
C ALA A 298 12.44 1.88 -11.50
N VAL A 299 13.27 2.66 -12.20
CA VAL A 299 14.73 2.65 -12.04
C VAL A 299 15.21 3.66 -11.00
N HIS A 300 14.57 4.82 -10.88
CA HIS A 300 15.05 5.93 -10.05
C HIS A 300 14.40 6.01 -8.67
N GLU A 301 13.18 5.52 -8.52
CA GLU A 301 12.48 5.49 -7.24
C GLU A 301 12.89 4.21 -6.50
N LYS A 302 13.33 4.35 -5.24
CA LYS A 302 13.57 3.19 -4.39
C LYS A 302 12.22 2.54 -4.12
N PRO A 303 12.10 1.21 -4.24
CA PRO A 303 10.87 0.55 -3.84
C PRO A 303 10.61 0.89 -2.37
N GLY A 304 9.33 0.99 -2.05
CA GLY A 304 8.84 1.13 -0.70
C GLY A 304 9.12 -0.14 0.11
N LYS A 305 8.42 -0.29 1.23
CA LYS A 305 8.60 -1.47 2.07
C LYS A 305 7.25 -2.00 2.52
N VAL A 306 7.08 -3.31 2.39
CA VAL A 306 5.86 -4.01 2.80
C VAL A 306 6.09 -4.72 4.12
N TYR A 307 5.25 -4.46 5.12
CA TYR A 307 5.25 -5.16 6.39
C TYR A 307 4.10 -6.16 6.42
N LEU A 308 4.42 -7.46 6.50
CA LEU A 308 3.43 -8.52 6.70
C LEU A 308 3.26 -8.71 8.22
N ALA A 309 2.20 -8.15 8.79
CA ALA A 309 2.02 -8.07 10.23
C ALA A 309 0.83 -8.90 10.72
N GLY A 310 1.04 -9.59 11.84
CA GLY A 310 -0.03 -10.25 12.57
C GLY A 310 -0.78 -9.28 13.48
N GLY A 311 -2.09 -9.18 13.29
CA GLY A 311 -3.02 -8.40 14.10
C GLY A 311 -3.48 -9.12 15.38
N GLY A 312 -3.02 -10.34 15.63
CA GLY A 312 -3.38 -11.08 16.84
C GLY A 312 -4.80 -11.67 16.80
N CYS A 313 -5.32 -12.09 17.96
CA CYS A 313 -6.54 -12.90 18.05
C CYS A 313 -7.84 -12.13 18.33
N GLY A 314 -7.81 -10.80 18.37
CA GLY A 314 -9.02 -9.98 18.45
C GLY A 314 -8.91 -8.82 19.45
N ASP A 315 -8.38 -9.05 20.64
CA ASP A 315 -8.17 -7.99 21.64
C ASP A 315 -7.14 -6.96 21.14
N PRO A 316 -7.45 -5.65 21.10
CA PRO A 316 -6.50 -4.60 20.74
C PRO A 316 -5.25 -4.49 21.60
N GLY A 317 -5.32 -4.91 22.86
CA GLY A 317 -4.16 -5.02 23.74
C GLY A 317 -3.16 -6.10 23.31
N LEU A 318 -3.53 -7.00 22.40
CA LEU A 318 -2.66 -8.07 21.89
C LEU A 318 -1.98 -7.74 20.55
N LEU A 319 -2.21 -6.54 19.99
CA LEU A 319 -1.44 -6.06 18.86
C LEU A 319 0.01 -5.82 19.31
N THR A 320 0.98 -6.37 18.58
CA THR A 320 2.38 -6.19 18.96
C THR A 320 2.79 -4.72 18.81
N VAL A 321 3.64 -4.23 19.71
CA VAL A 321 4.12 -2.83 19.70
C VAL A 321 4.67 -2.45 18.32
N LYS A 322 5.43 -3.36 17.69
CA LYS A 322 5.99 -3.14 16.36
C LYS A 322 4.91 -3.04 15.27
N ALA A 323 3.86 -3.85 15.32
CA ALA A 323 2.76 -3.74 14.36
C ALA A 323 2.02 -2.40 14.52
N LYS A 324 1.76 -1.98 15.77
CA LYS A 324 1.17 -0.67 16.08
C LYS A 324 2.04 0.50 15.60
N ASP A 325 3.35 0.42 15.83
CA ASP A 325 4.30 1.44 15.38
C ASP A 325 4.34 1.60 13.86
N ILE A 326 4.17 0.51 13.10
CA ILE A 326 4.09 0.58 11.64
C ILE A 326 2.72 1.06 11.18
N LEU A 327 1.64 0.66 11.85
CA LEU A 327 0.27 1.08 11.54
C LEU A 327 0.11 2.60 11.58
N THR A 328 0.74 3.26 12.56
CA THR A 328 0.74 4.73 12.69
C THR A 328 1.60 5.45 11.64
N LYS A 329 2.41 4.72 10.85
CA LYS A 329 3.34 5.29 9.85
C LYS A 329 2.96 4.92 8.41
N ALA A 330 2.22 3.84 8.22
CA ALA A 330 1.89 3.28 6.92
C ALA A 330 1.14 4.26 6.02
N ASP A 331 1.57 4.34 4.77
CA ASP A 331 0.86 5.08 3.73
C ASP A 331 -0.34 4.27 3.21
N VAL A 332 -0.26 2.94 3.28
CA VAL A 332 -1.31 2.01 2.87
C VAL A 332 -1.48 0.91 3.91
N VAL A 333 -2.71 0.64 4.34
CA VAL A 333 -3.06 -0.47 5.23
C VAL A 333 -3.96 -1.43 4.50
N VAL A 334 -3.48 -2.65 4.25
CA VAL A 334 -4.22 -3.73 3.60
C VAL A 334 -4.63 -4.77 4.65
N TYR A 335 -5.92 -4.96 4.94
CA TYR A 335 -6.35 -5.78 6.07
C TYR A 335 -7.38 -6.88 5.72
N ASP A 336 -7.32 -8.00 6.46
CA ASP A 336 -8.19 -9.17 6.31
C ASP A 336 -9.45 -9.14 7.19
N ALA A 337 -10.38 -10.07 6.93
CA ALA A 337 -11.67 -10.18 7.62
C ALA A 337 -11.59 -10.44 9.14
N LEU A 338 -10.51 -11.06 9.62
CA LEU A 338 -10.33 -11.41 11.04
C LEU A 338 -9.55 -10.37 11.84
N VAL A 339 -9.12 -9.28 11.20
CA VAL A 339 -8.48 -8.16 11.88
C VAL A 339 -9.55 -7.39 12.65
N ASN A 340 -9.25 -6.97 13.87
CA ASN A 340 -10.14 -6.08 14.60
C ASN A 340 -10.09 -4.68 13.97
N GLU A 341 -11.23 -4.19 13.50
CA GLU A 341 -11.34 -2.91 12.80
C GLU A 341 -10.95 -1.72 13.68
N SER A 342 -11.00 -1.84 15.01
CA SER A 342 -10.54 -0.78 15.92
C SER A 342 -9.06 -0.45 15.77
N PHE A 343 -8.23 -1.37 15.25
CA PHE A 343 -6.81 -1.07 14.97
C PHE A 343 -6.69 0.04 13.93
N LEU A 344 -7.61 0.09 12.97
CA LEU A 344 -7.58 1.06 11.87
C LEU A 344 -7.76 2.50 12.37
N ASN A 345 -8.26 2.70 13.60
CA ASN A 345 -8.34 4.02 14.22
C ASN A 345 -6.95 4.62 14.54
N ASP A 346 -5.93 3.76 14.71
CA ASP A 346 -4.54 4.18 14.94
C ASP A 346 -3.79 4.49 13.61
N ALA A 347 -4.40 4.20 12.46
CA ALA A 347 -3.81 4.54 11.16
C ALA A 347 -3.79 6.06 10.94
N ARG A 348 -2.87 6.53 10.11
CA ARG A 348 -2.82 7.94 9.70
C ARG A 348 -4.12 8.34 9.00
N THR A 349 -4.55 9.57 9.17
CA THR A 349 -5.79 10.09 8.57
C THR A 349 -5.73 10.16 7.04
N ASP A 350 -4.53 10.24 6.46
CA ASP A 350 -4.26 10.24 5.02
C ASP A 350 -3.89 8.86 4.47
N ALA A 351 -3.85 7.82 5.30
CA ALA A 351 -3.52 6.47 4.87
C ALA A 351 -4.63 5.87 3.99
N GLU A 352 -4.22 5.18 2.93
CA GLU A 352 -5.13 4.40 2.09
C GLU A 352 -5.48 3.08 2.79
N ILE A 353 -6.74 2.90 3.21
CA ILE A 353 -7.19 1.69 3.91
C ILE A 353 -7.94 0.77 2.94
N ILE A 354 -7.39 -0.43 2.71
CA ILE A 354 -7.89 -1.39 1.72
C ILE A 354 -8.31 -2.68 2.41
N TYR A 355 -9.59 -3.03 2.29
CA TYR A 355 -10.12 -4.30 2.77
C TYR A 355 -9.97 -5.39 1.70
N VAL A 356 -9.35 -6.52 2.07
CA VAL A 356 -9.16 -7.67 1.15
C VAL A 356 -9.73 -8.98 1.69
N GLY A 357 -10.47 -8.93 2.80
CA GLY A 357 -11.06 -10.10 3.43
C GLY A 357 -12.23 -10.72 2.67
N LYS A 358 -12.43 -12.04 2.85
CA LYS A 358 -13.62 -12.77 2.37
C LYS A 358 -14.75 -12.64 3.39
N ARG A 359 -15.62 -11.63 3.28
CA ARG A 359 -16.96 -11.67 3.93
C ARG A 359 -17.94 -12.36 2.97
N ALA A 360 -18.78 -13.25 3.50
CA ALA A 360 -19.78 -13.95 2.73
C ALA A 360 -20.70 -12.93 2.02
N GLY A 361 -20.59 -12.80 0.69
CA GLY A 361 -21.54 -12.06 -0.14
C GLY A 361 -21.02 -10.87 -0.96
N ASN A 362 -19.79 -10.39 -0.82
CA ASN A 362 -19.24 -9.31 -1.67
C ASN A 362 -17.88 -9.69 -2.28
N HIS A 363 -17.64 -9.22 -3.51
CA HIS A 363 -16.49 -9.53 -4.38
C HIS A 363 -15.15 -9.62 -3.62
N ALA A 364 -14.75 -10.85 -3.28
CA ALA A 364 -13.47 -11.12 -2.65
C ALA A 364 -12.34 -11.05 -3.69
N MET A 365 -11.28 -10.32 -3.39
CA MET A 365 -10.03 -10.39 -4.16
C MET A 365 -9.45 -11.81 -4.06
N ARG A 366 -8.92 -12.34 -5.18
CA ARG A 366 -8.18 -13.60 -5.16
C ARG A 366 -6.83 -13.38 -4.49
N GLN A 367 -6.19 -14.45 -4.02
CA GLN A 367 -4.88 -14.33 -3.37
C GLN A 367 -3.85 -13.72 -4.32
N GLU A 368 -3.84 -14.11 -5.58
CA GLU A 368 -2.99 -13.53 -6.63
C GLU A 368 -3.20 -12.02 -6.79
N ASP A 369 -4.45 -11.55 -6.72
CA ASP A 369 -4.77 -10.12 -6.80
C ASP A 369 -4.24 -9.35 -5.57
N ILE A 370 -4.31 -9.97 -4.37
CA ILE A 370 -3.77 -9.38 -3.14
C ILE A 370 -2.24 -9.28 -3.26
N ASN A 371 -1.58 -10.33 -3.74
CA ASN A 371 -0.13 -10.34 -3.89
C ASN A 371 0.30 -9.28 -4.92
N ALA A 372 -0.39 -9.21 -6.07
CA ALA A 372 -0.17 -8.18 -7.08
C ALA A 372 -0.37 -6.76 -6.52
N LEU A 373 -1.40 -6.55 -5.70
CA LEU A 373 -1.63 -5.27 -5.03
C LEU A 373 -0.47 -4.89 -4.09
N LEU A 374 0.03 -5.83 -3.28
CA LEU A 374 1.16 -5.57 -2.36
C LEU A 374 2.43 -5.23 -3.13
N VAL A 375 2.72 -5.97 -4.20
CA VAL A 375 3.83 -5.69 -5.12
C VAL A 375 3.68 -4.30 -5.74
N GLN A 376 2.49 -3.99 -6.27
CA GLN A 376 2.21 -2.69 -6.88
C GLN A 376 2.46 -1.55 -5.89
N LYS A 377 1.83 -1.58 -4.71
CA LYS A 377 1.96 -0.51 -3.70
C LYS A 377 3.40 -0.39 -3.20
N GLY A 378 4.12 -1.51 -3.06
CA GLY A 378 5.55 -1.49 -2.74
C GLY A 378 6.40 -0.87 -3.86
N GLN A 379 6.11 -1.16 -5.12
CA GLN A 379 6.80 -0.55 -6.27
C GLN A 379 6.49 0.94 -6.44
N GLU A 380 5.35 1.42 -5.95
CA GLU A 380 4.99 2.85 -5.85
C GLU A 380 5.82 3.61 -4.80
N GLY A 381 6.77 2.98 -4.11
CA GLY A 381 7.61 3.63 -3.12
C GLY A 381 6.97 3.74 -1.71
N LYS A 382 5.78 3.15 -1.51
CA LYS A 382 4.98 3.33 -0.29
C LYS A 382 5.40 2.43 0.87
N LEU A 383 5.18 2.89 2.10
CA LEU A 383 5.20 2.05 3.30
C LEU A 383 3.85 1.34 3.42
N VAL A 384 3.82 0.04 3.13
CA VAL A 384 2.59 -0.76 3.12
C VAL A 384 2.55 -1.64 4.36
N LEU A 385 1.44 -1.63 5.09
CA LEU A 385 1.16 -2.58 6.16
C LEU A 385 0.10 -3.56 5.70
N ARG A 386 0.48 -4.83 5.53
CA ARG A 386 -0.43 -5.96 5.32
C ARG A 386 -0.79 -6.57 6.68
N LEU A 387 -1.95 -6.22 7.21
CA LEU A 387 -2.43 -6.66 8.52
C LEU A 387 -3.31 -7.92 8.38
N LYS A 388 -2.88 -9.01 9.00
CA LYS A 388 -3.54 -10.33 8.93
C LYS A 388 -4.11 -10.71 10.29
N GLY A 389 -5.19 -11.49 10.33
CA GLY A 389 -5.66 -12.05 11.60
C GLY A 389 -4.67 -13.10 12.14
N GLY A 390 -4.41 -13.09 13.45
CA GLY A 390 -3.46 -14.00 14.08
C GLY A 390 -2.01 -13.68 13.72
N ASP A 391 -1.25 -14.71 13.36
CA ASP A 391 0.15 -14.62 12.92
C ASP A 391 0.25 -14.79 11.39
N PRO A 392 1.17 -14.08 10.68
CA PRO A 392 1.27 -14.19 9.22
C PRO A 392 1.63 -15.58 8.69
N TYR A 393 2.33 -16.40 9.48
CA TYR A 393 2.86 -17.70 9.06
C TYR A 393 2.11 -18.89 9.66
N VAL A 394 1.50 -18.77 10.84
CA VAL A 394 0.70 -19.87 11.43
C VAL A 394 -0.62 -20.05 10.68
N PHE A 395 -0.65 -21.02 9.75
CA PHE A 395 -1.78 -21.28 8.83
C PHE A 395 -2.25 -20.02 8.07
N GLY A 396 -1.32 -19.08 7.87
CA GLY A 396 -1.53 -17.86 7.12
C GLY A 396 -1.09 -17.96 5.67
N ARG A 397 -1.09 -16.82 4.99
CA ARG A 397 -0.63 -16.65 3.61
C ARG A 397 0.63 -15.77 3.52
N GLY A 398 1.24 -15.43 4.66
CA GLY A 398 2.39 -14.53 4.69
C GLY A 398 3.64 -15.09 3.99
N GLY A 399 3.78 -16.42 3.91
CA GLY A 399 4.88 -17.06 3.18
C GLY A 399 4.81 -16.77 1.68
N GLU A 400 3.68 -17.12 1.06
CA GLU A 400 3.39 -16.88 -0.36
C GLU A 400 3.42 -15.37 -0.69
N GLU A 401 2.85 -14.53 0.17
CA GLU A 401 2.91 -13.06 0.02
C GLU A 401 4.37 -12.55 0.06
N GLY A 402 5.23 -13.14 0.90
CA GLY A 402 6.65 -12.77 1.00
C GLY A 402 7.50 -13.23 -0.18
N GLU A 403 7.22 -14.42 -0.72
CA GLU A 403 7.88 -14.95 -1.94
C GLU A 403 7.61 -14.04 -3.14
N ASP A 404 6.35 -13.67 -3.39
CA ASP A 404 6.00 -12.78 -4.50
C ASP A 404 6.63 -11.38 -4.36
N LEU A 405 6.73 -10.85 -3.13
CA LEU A 405 7.41 -9.58 -2.86
C LEU A 405 8.92 -9.67 -3.15
N TYR A 406 9.55 -10.78 -2.75
CA TYR A 406 10.95 -11.05 -3.02
C TYR A 406 11.23 -11.13 -4.53
N ASP A 407 10.44 -11.93 -5.26
CA ASP A 407 10.58 -12.11 -6.70
C ASP A 407 10.35 -10.81 -7.47
N ALA A 408 9.48 -9.93 -6.96
CA ALA A 408 9.23 -8.60 -7.50
C ALA A 408 10.27 -7.54 -7.09
N GLY A 409 11.28 -7.89 -6.27
CA GLY A 409 12.31 -6.97 -5.79
C GLY A 409 11.80 -5.89 -4.82
N VAL A 410 10.68 -6.14 -4.14
CA VAL A 410 10.10 -5.24 -3.13
C VAL A 410 10.59 -5.67 -1.74
N PRO A 411 11.32 -4.81 -1.00
CA PRO A 411 11.71 -5.10 0.37
C PRO A 411 10.48 -5.39 1.25
N PHE A 412 10.55 -6.46 2.04
CA PHE A 412 9.50 -6.78 2.98
C PHE A 412 10.06 -7.18 4.36
N GLU A 413 9.19 -7.13 5.36
CA GLU A 413 9.50 -7.56 6.72
C GLU A 413 8.27 -8.20 7.36
N VAL A 414 8.47 -9.32 8.07
CA VAL A 414 7.39 -10.00 8.78
C VAL A 414 7.39 -9.60 10.25
N ILE A 415 6.23 -9.17 10.74
CA ILE A 415 6.00 -8.86 12.15
C ILE A 415 5.10 -9.97 12.73
N PRO A 416 5.64 -10.81 13.64
CA PRO A 416 4.87 -11.87 14.27
C PRO A 416 3.64 -11.34 15.01
N GLY A 417 2.58 -12.13 15.01
CA GLY A 417 1.34 -11.85 15.75
C GLY A 417 1.06 -12.88 16.84
N ILE A 418 0.24 -12.51 17.82
CA ILE A 418 -0.24 -13.47 18.83
C ILE A 418 -1.32 -14.35 18.20
N THR A 419 -0.95 -15.57 17.83
CA THR A 419 -1.91 -16.53 17.23
C THR A 419 -3.03 -16.90 18.21
N SER A 420 -4.23 -17.14 17.68
CA SER A 420 -5.42 -17.53 18.45
C SER A 420 -5.24 -18.85 19.20
N VAL A 421 -4.35 -19.73 18.74
CA VAL A 421 -3.96 -20.96 19.45
C VAL A 421 -3.41 -20.67 20.85
N ILE A 422 -2.68 -19.57 21.01
CA ILE A 422 -2.07 -19.21 22.30
C ILE A 422 -2.93 -18.15 22.98
N GLY A 423 -3.12 -16.99 22.35
CA GLY A 423 -3.84 -15.87 22.94
C GLY A 423 -5.33 -16.17 23.13
N GLY A 424 -5.97 -16.77 22.12
CA GLY A 424 -7.39 -17.11 22.18
C GLY A 424 -7.70 -18.14 23.25
N LEU A 425 -6.83 -19.14 23.46
CA LEU A 425 -7.01 -20.12 24.53
C LEU A 425 -6.73 -19.54 25.91
N ALA A 426 -5.71 -18.70 26.05
CA ALA A 426 -5.46 -17.99 27.29
C ALA A 426 -6.70 -17.20 27.73
N TYR A 427 -7.34 -16.47 26.80
CA TYR A 427 -8.58 -15.73 27.06
C TYR A 427 -9.81 -16.62 27.28
N ALA A 428 -9.78 -17.87 26.83
CA ALA A 428 -10.78 -18.89 27.20
C ALA A 428 -10.52 -19.50 28.59
N GLY A 429 -9.43 -19.11 29.27
CA GLY A 429 -8.98 -19.72 30.52
C GLY A 429 -8.34 -21.11 30.33
N ILE A 430 -7.97 -21.47 29.11
CA ILE A 430 -7.38 -22.77 28.78
C ILE A 430 -5.90 -22.57 28.48
N PRO A 431 -4.98 -22.98 29.36
CA PRO A 431 -3.56 -22.88 29.07
C PRO A 431 -3.19 -23.89 27.97
N ILE A 432 -2.40 -23.49 26.98
CA ILE A 432 -2.00 -24.40 25.89
C ILE A 432 -1.23 -25.63 26.41
N THR A 433 -0.46 -25.44 27.47
CA THR A 433 0.24 -26.49 28.24
C THR A 433 0.12 -26.23 29.73
N HIS A 434 0.07 -27.29 30.53
CA HIS A 434 0.09 -27.20 31.99
C HIS A 434 0.94 -28.35 32.53
N ARG A 435 1.85 -28.09 33.47
CA ARG A 435 2.85 -29.07 33.97
C ARG A 435 2.22 -30.39 34.42
N ASP A 436 1.08 -30.30 35.11
CA ASP A 436 0.34 -31.48 35.60
C ASP A 436 -0.55 -32.16 34.53
N CYS A 437 -0.58 -31.64 33.31
CA CYS A 437 -1.43 -32.16 32.23
C CYS A 437 -0.60 -32.67 31.05
N VAL A 438 0.21 -31.80 30.45
CA VAL A 438 0.89 -32.04 29.17
C VAL A 438 2.20 -31.25 29.07
N SER A 439 3.18 -31.81 28.35
CA SER A 439 4.46 -31.17 28.03
C SER A 439 4.61 -30.74 26.57
N SER A 440 3.62 -31.05 25.73
CA SER A 440 3.62 -30.74 24.29
C SER A 440 2.22 -30.35 23.82
N PHE A 441 2.15 -29.61 22.72
CA PHE A 441 0.92 -29.30 22.02
C PHE A 441 1.14 -29.36 20.50
N HIS A 442 0.05 -29.50 19.76
CA HIS A 442 0.06 -29.68 18.31
C HIS A 442 -1.06 -28.84 17.69
N VAL A 443 -0.76 -28.18 16.58
CA VAL A 443 -1.72 -27.32 15.87
C VAL A 443 -2.01 -27.92 14.51
N ILE A 444 -3.28 -28.18 14.24
CA ILE A 444 -3.76 -28.90 13.06
C ILE A 444 -4.78 -28.02 12.33
N THR A 445 -4.78 -28.04 11.01
CA THR A 445 -5.89 -27.47 10.22
C THR A 445 -6.98 -28.52 10.05
N GLY A 446 -8.23 -28.19 10.38
CA GLY A 446 -9.39 -29.04 10.14
C GLY A 446 -9.82 -29.10 8.68
N HIS A 447 -9.15 -28.37 7.78
CA HIS A 447 -9.37 -28.39 6.34
C HIS A 447 -8.02 -28.43 5.60
N LEU A 448 -7.75 -29.53 4.89
CA LEU A 448 -6.56 -29.66 4.06
C LEU A 448 -6.84 -29.16 2.63
N LYS A 449 -5.80 -28.67 1.97
CA LYS A 449 -5.84 -28.33 0.54
C LYS A 449 -5.95 -29.63 -0.26
N SER A 450 -6.72 -29.65 -1.34
CA SER A 450 -6.87 -30.81 -2.23
C SER A 450 -5.55 -31.30 -2.86
N ASN A 451 -4.48 -30.50 -2.79
CA ASN A 451 -3.12 -30.80 -3.23
C ASN A 451 -2.12 -30.46 -2.10
N ALA A 452 -2.11 -31.21 -0.99
CA ALA A 452 -1.08 -31.09 0.04
C ALA A 452 0.30 -31.53 -0.51
N TYR A 453 1.39 -31.11 0.15
CA TYR A 453 2.77 -31.41 -0.29
C TYR A 453 3.06 -32.92 -0.38
N ASP A 454 2.39 -33.73 0.45
CA ASP A 454 2.48 -35.18 0.46
C ASP A 454 1.43 -35.87 -0.43
N GLY A 455 0.62 -35.09 -1.18
CA GLY A 455 -0.49 -35.60 -1.99
C GLY A 455 -1.68 -36.15 -1.20
N SER A 456 -1.68 -36.03 0.14
CA SER A 456 -2.78 -36.48 0.99
C SER A 456 -3.96 -35.51 0.92
N SER A 457 -5.18 -36.07 0.92
CA SER A 457 -6.43 -35.29 0.97
C SER A 457 -7.09 -35.33 2.36
N ASP A 458 -6.48 -36.01 3.33
CA ASP A 458 -7.01 -36.17 4.68
C ASP A 458 -5.88 -36.22 5.72
N LEU A 459 -6.23 -35.96 6.98
CA LEU A 459 -5.27 -35.96 8.09
C LEU A 459 -4.85 -37.41 8.45
N ASP A 460 -3.65 -37.57 8.99
CA ASP A 460 -3.18 -38.85 9.52
C ASP A 460 -3.85 -39.14 10.89
N TRP A 461 -5.11 -39.57 10.82
CA TRP A 461 -5.93 -39.91 11.98
C TRP A 461 -5.32 -41.00 12.88
N PRO A 462 -4.69 -42.07 12.34
CA PRO A 462 -3.97 -43.04 13.16
C PRO A 462 -2.90 -42.43 14.07
N VAL A 463 -2.17 -41.42 13.59
CA VAL A 463 -1.19 -40.68 14.40
C VAL A 463 -1.89 -39.75 15.38
N LEU A 464 -2.88 -38.97 14.93
CA LEU A 464 -3.58 -38.00 15.77
C LEU A 464 -4.33 -38.65 16.94
N GLY A 465 -4.97 -39.82 16.73
CA GLY A 465 -5.68 -40.55 17.77
C GLY A 465 -4.78 -41.09 18.89
N LYS A 466 -3.48 -41.27 18.62
CA LYS A 466 -2.47 -41.76 19.59
C LYS A 466 -1.58 -40.65 20.13
N LEU A 467 -1.74 -39.43 19.63
CA LEU A 467 -0.91 -38.29 19.96
C LEU A 467 -1.09 -37.90 21.43
N LYS A 468 0.03 -37.66 22.11
CA LYS A 468 0.02 -37.13 23.48
C LYS A 468 0.19 -35.61 23.45
N GLY A 469 -0.49 -34.92 24.36
CA GLY A 469 -0.45 -33.46 24.48
C GLY A 469 -1.80 -32.80 24.18
N THR A 470 -1.80 -31.47 24.12
CA THR A 470 -2.97 -30.70 23.69
C THR A 470 -3.02 -30.68 22.16
N ILE A 471 -4.18 -30.97 21.57
CA ILE A 471 -4.39 -30.85 20.12
C ILE A 471 -5.33 -29.67 19.87
N VAL A 472 -4.90 -28.73 19.04
CA VAL A 472 -5.70 -27.55 18.66
C VAL A 472 -6.01 -27.62 17.17
N PHE A 473 -7.29 -27.69 16.82
CA PHE A 473 -7.73 -27.59 15.44
C PHE A 473 -8.18 -26.17 15.12
N LEU A 474 -7.55 -25.58 14.10
CA LEU A 474 -7.97 -24.36 13.44
C LEU A 474 -8.89 -24.70 12.26
N MET A 475 -9.83 -23.82 11.93
CA MET A 475 -10.72 -23.98 10.77
C MET A 475 -11.52 -25.31 10.75
N GLY A 476 -11.76 -25.91 11.92
CA GLY A 476 -12.33 -27.26 12.05
C GLY A 476 -13.81 -27.35 12.39
N VAL A 477 -14.48 -26.25 12.76
CA VAL A 477 -15.85 -26.29 13.33
C VAL A 477 -16.87 -27.02 12.44
N LYS A 478 -16.80 -26.82 11.12
CA LYS A 478 -17.69 -27.51 10.17
C LYS A 478 -17.46 -29.03 10.14
N ASN A 479 -16.28 -29.48 10.55
CA ASN A 479 -15.85 -30.87 10.58
C ASN A 479 -15.75 -31.40 12.03
N LEU A 480 -16.36 -30.74 13.01
CA LEU A 480 -16.21 -31.08 14.42
C LEU A 480 -16.61 -32.53 14.73
N GLU A 481 -17.75 -32.99 14.19
CA GLU A 481 -18.23 -34.37 14.34
C GLU A 481 -17.20 -35.37 13.79
N LYS A 482 -16.78 -35.20 12.52
CA LYS A 482 -15.75 -36.03 11.88
C LYS A 482 -14.44 -36.06 12.69
N ILE A 483 -13.97 -34.90 13.18
CA ILE A 483 -12.73 -34.81 13.97
C ILE A 483 -12.86 -35.67 15.22
N CYS A 484 -13.98 -35.56 15.94
CA CYS A 484 -14.19 -36.33 17.17
C CYS A 484 -14.26 -37.84 16.89
N ASP A 485 -15.05 -38.24 15.88
CA ASP A 485 -15.23 -39.64 15.50
C ASP A 485 -13.91 -40.30 15.10
N GLU A 486 -13.12 -39.63 14.25
CA GLU A 486 -11.84 -40.18 13.80
C GLU A 486 -10.80 -40.25 14.93
N LEU A 487 -10.77 -39.29 15.86
CA LEU A 487 -9.89 -39.37 17.03
C LEU A 487 -10.23 -40.58 17.92
N VAL A 488 -11.52 -40.79 18.21
CA VAL A 488 -11.99 -41.93 19.02
C VAL A 488 -11.70 -43.25 18.32
N LYS A 489 -12.07 -43.36 17.04
CA LYS A 489 -11.85 -44.56 16.21
C LYS A 489 -10.38 -44.97 16.13
N ASN A 490 -9.46 -43.99 16.16
CA ASN A 490 -8.01 -44.24 16.10
C ASN A 490 -7.33 -44.35 17.47
N GLY A 491 -8.11 -44.45 18.56
CA GLY A 491 -7.63 -44.87 19.87
C GLY A 491 -7.53 -43.76 20.93
N MET A 492 -8.07 -42.56 20.67
CA MET A 492 -8.19 -41.53 21.70
C MET A 492 -9.31 -41.88 22.68
N ASN A 493 -9.11 -41.60 23.97
CA ASN A 493 -10.13 -41.84 24.99
C ASN A 493 -11.41 -41.02 24.70
N PRO A 494 -12.60 -41.66 24.55
CA PRO A 494 -13.87 -40.95 24.32
C PRO A 494 -14.19 -39.86 25.35
N GLU A 495 -13.71 -40.03 26.58
CA GLU A 495 -13.91 -39.07 27.67
C GLU A 495 -12.87 -37.92 27.67
N MET A 496 -11.99 -37.86 26.65
CA MET A 496 -11.00 -36.79 26.54
C MET A 496 -11.70 -35.42 26.49
N PRO A 497 -11.34 -34.48 27.38
CA PRO A 497 -11.96 -33.17 27.41
C PRO A 497 -11.77 -32.39 26.10
N VAL A 498 -12.83 -31.71 25.66
CA VAL A 498 -12.83 -30.85 24.49
C VAL A 498 -13.46 -29.50 24.80
N ALA A 499 -12.89 -28.43 24.28
CA ALA A 499 -13.49 -27.11 24.26
C ALA A 499 -13.61 -26.57 22.83
N VAL A 500 -14.70 -25.86 22.54
CA VAL A 500 -14.83 -25.02 21.34
C VAL A 500 -14.90 -23.56 21.74
N VAL A 501 -13.93 -22.77 21.28
CA VAL A 501 -13.77 -21.35 21.61
C VAL A 501 -14.13 -20.51 20.39
N HIS A 502 -15.32 -19.92 20.40
CA HIS A 502 -15.83 -19.06 19.34
C HIS A 502 -15.45 -17.61 19.55
N ARG A 503 -14.99 -16.93 18.48
CA ARG A 503 -14.55 -15.51 18.50
C ARG A 503 -13.68 -15.17 19.72
N ALA A 504 -12.66 -15.99 19.94
CA ALA A 504 -11.77 -15.90 21.09
C ALA A 504 -11.20 -14.49 21.30
N SER A 505 -10.98 -14.09 22.55
CA SER A 505 -10.45 -12.77 22.95
C SER A 505 -11.25 -11.55 22.47
N THR A 506 -12.50 -11.74 22.07
CA THR A 506 -13.42 -10.63 21.79
C THR A 506 -14.54 -10.60 22.84
N PRO A 507 -15.25 -9.47 23.02
CA PRO A 507 -16.45 -9.43 23.85
C PRO A 507 -17.53 -10.44 23.41
N TYR A 508 -17.46 -10.92 22.17
CA TYR A 508 -18.37 -11.94 21.62
C TYR A 508 -17.90 -13.38 21.84
N GLN A 509 -16.87 -13.59 22.66
CA GLN A 509 -16.33 -14.92 22.92
C GLN A 509 -17.40 -15.81 23.55
N ARG A 510 -17.56 -17.01 23.00
CA ARG A 510 -18.41 -18.07 23.58
C ARG A 510 -17.59 -19.34 23.67
N VAL A 511 -17.63 -19.99 24.84
CA VAL A 511 -16.87 -21.22 25.09
C VAL A 511 -17.81 -22.31 25.54
N VAL A 512 -17.82 -23.42 24.81
CA VAL A 512 -18.49 -24.64 25.21
C VAL A 512 -17.46 -25.72 25.54
N THR A 513 -17.77 -26.56 26.52
CA THR A 513 -16.89 -27.65 26.97
C THR A 513 -17.68 -28.96 27.08
N GLY A 514 -17.02 -30.06 26.75
CA GLY A 514 -17.57 -31.41 26.79
C GLY A 514 -16.43 -32.42 26.68
N ASN A 515 -16.72 -33.61 26.18
CA ASN A 515 -15.75 -34.63 25.79
C ASN A 515 -15.91 -34.97 24.30
N LEU A 516 -15.08 -35.88 23.76
CA LEU A 516 -15.13 -36.25 22.33
C LEU A 516 -16.50 -36.78 21.89
N THR A 517 -17.31 -37.36 22.78
CA THR A 517 -18.61 -37.92 22.43
C THR A 517 -19.77 -36.94 22.56
N THR A 518 -19.60 -35.82 23.25
CA THR A 518 -20.69 -34.87 23.57
C THR A 518 -20.49 -33.48 22.98
N ILE A 519 -19.25 -33.08 22.67
CA ILE A 519 -18.94 -31.70 22.31
C ILE A 519 -19.64 -31.22 21.03
N TYR A 520 -19.90 -32.13 20.08
CA TYR A 520 -20.58 -31.79 18.84
C TYR A 520 -22.01 -31.28 19.10
N ASP A 521 -22.81 -32.05 19.84
CA ASP A 521 -24.18 -31.70 20.16
C ASP A 521 -24.24 -30.40 20.99
N ILE A 522 -23.35 -30.25 21.98
CA ILE A 522 -23.24 -29.05 22.81
C ILE A 522 -22.93 -27.82 21.93
N ALA A 523 -21.99 -27.94 20.99
CA ALA A 523 -21.62 -26.84 20.10
C ALA A 523 -22.74 -26.50 19.10
N ALA A 524 -23.48 -27.49 18.62
CA ALA A 524 -24.62 -27.32 17.73
C ALA A 524 -25.79 -26.61 18.45
N GLU A 525 -26.13 -27.04 19.67
CA GLU A 525 -27.15 -26.42 20.51
C GLU A 525 -26.79 -24.96 20.84
N ALA A 526 -25.52 -24.71 21.18
CA ALA A 526 -25.00 -23.37 21.42
C ALA A 526 -24.82 -22.53 20.15
N LYS A 527 -25.13 -23.07 18.95
CA LYS A 527 -24.99 -22.39 17.65
C LYS A 527 -23.59 -21.80 17.45
N ILE A 528 -22.56 -22.61 17.71
CA ILE A 528 -21.18 -22.22 17.49
C ILE A 528 -20.84 -22.33 16.00
N THR A 529 -20.27 -21.27 15.45
CA THR A 529 -19.92 -21.18 14.01
C THR A 529 -18.47 -20.75 13.83
N ALA A 530 -18.00 -20.60 12.58
CA ALA A 530 -16.68 -20.04 12.33
C ALA A 530 -16.67 -18.52 12.59
N PRO A 531 -15.54 -17.93 13.04
CA PRO A 531 -14.29 -18.59 13.42
C PRO A 531 -14.33 -19.16 14.86
N SER A 532 -13.89 -20.41 15.04
CA SER A 532 -13.66 -20.99 16.37
C SER A 532 -12.44 -21.92 16.39
N LEU A 533 -11.90 -22.12 17.60
CA LEU A 533 -10.85 -23.08 17.92
C LEU A 533 -11.49 -24.33 18.50
N ILE A 534 -10.99 -25.52 18.15
CA ILE A 534 -11.32 -26.77 18.87
C ILE A 534 -10.07 -27.19 19.61
N VAL A 535 -10.18 -27.45 20.91
CA VAL A 535 -9.06 -27.88 21.75
C VAL A 535 -9.42 -29.20 22.39
N VAL A 536 -8.57 -30.20 22.17
CA VAL A 536 -8.69 -31.53 22.76
C VAL A 536 -7.53 -31.74 23.73
N GLY A 537 -7.85 -32.06 24.99
CA GLY A 537 -6.85 -32.39 26.00
C GLY A 537 -7.21 -31.97 27.42
N GLU A 538 -6.50 -32.55 28.38
CA GLU A 538 -6.69 -32.34 29.83
C GLU A 538 -6.59 -30.88 30.29
N VAL A 539 -5.95 -30.01 29.51
CA VAL A 539 -5.85 -28.58 29.82
C VAL A 539 -7.21 -27.87 29.84
N VAL A 540 -8.22 -28.41 29.14
CA VAL A 540 -9.58 -27.86 29.12
C VAL A 540 -10.17 -27.80 30.54
N ASN A 541 -9.86 -28.78 31.38
CA ASN A 541 -10.33 -28.85 32.77
C ASN A 541 -9.80 -27.68 33.63
N LYS A 542 -8.73 -26.99 33.21
CA LYS A 542 -8.19 -25.83 33.95
C LYS A 542 -9.04 -24.58 33.78
N ARG A 543 -9.89 -24.51 32.75
CA ARG A 543 -10.78 -23.37 32.48
C ARG A 543 -11.57 -22.94 33.70
N GLN A 544 -12.14 -23.89 34.44
CA GLN A 544 -12.97 -23.59 35.61
C GLN A 544 -12.26 -22.68 36.64
N LYS A 545 -10.92 -22.76 36.74
CA LYS A 545 -10.13 -21.98 37.71
C LYS A 545 -9.43 -20.77 37.10
N LEU A 546 -9.22 -20.76 35.78
CA LEU A 546 -8.41 -19.76 35.08
C LEU A 546 -9.27 -18.81 34.20
N ARG A 547 -10.58 -18.80 34.42
CA ARG A 547 -11.55 -18.02 33.66
C ARG A 547 -11.54 -16.53 34.03
N PHE A 548 -10.55 -15.76 33.57
CA PHE A 548 -10.42 -14.34 33.95
C PHE A 548 -11.13 -13.35 33.00
N PHE A 549 -11.45 -13.75 31.77
CA PHE A 549 -11.91 -12.82 30.73
C PHE A 549 -13.43 -12.77 30.58
N ASP A 550 -14.06 -13.93 30.43
CA ASP A 550 -15.52 -14.06 30.25
C ASP A 550 -16.30 -14.18 31.57
N GLU A 551 -15.69 -13.76 32.68
CA GLU A 551 -16.32 -13.53 33.99
C GLU A 551 -16.47 -12.05 34.34
N LYS A 552 -15.97 -11.16 33.48
CA LYS A 552 -15.98 -9.73 33.77
C LYS A 552 -17.42 -9.17 33.79
N PRO A 553 -17.71 -8.14 34.61
CA PRO A 553 -19.09 -7.70 34.86
C PRO A 553 -19.88 -7.26 33.61
N LEU A 554 -19.20 -6.67 32.62
CA LEU A 554 -19.81 -6.20 31.39
C LEU A 554 -19.53 -7.12 30.20
N PHE A 555 -19.03 -8.34 30.44
CA PHE A 555 -18.68 -9.25 29.36
C PHE A 555 -19.88 -9.52 28.43
N GLY A 556 -19.67 -9.37 27.12
CA GLY A 556 -20.71 -9.55 26.11
C GLY A 556 -21.69 -8.39 25.98
N LYS A 557 -21.55 -7.31 26.75
CA LYS A 557 -22.43 -6.12 26.68
C LYS A 557 -21.98 -5.15 25.61
N ASN A 558 -22.89 -4.75 24.74
CA ASN A 558 -22.66 -3.72 23.73
C ASN A 558 -23.15 -2.36 24.24
N ILE A 559 -22.23 -1.40 24.35
CA ILE A 559 -22.50 -0.10 24.98
C ILE A 559 -22.14 1.02 24.01
N ILE A 560 -23.13 1.82 23.60
CA ILE A 560 -22.89 3.00 22.77
C ILE A 560 -22.35 4.15 23.63
N VAL A 561 -21.23 4.71 23.19
CA VAL A 561 -20.60 5.90 23.78
C VAL A 561 -20.79 7.09 22.84
N THR A 562 -21.60 8.08 23.25
CA THR A 562 -22.04 9.19 22.38
C THR A 562 -21.13 10.42 22.36
N ARG A 563 -20.03 10.39 23.14
CA ARG A 563 -19.12 11.54 23.33
C ARG A 563 -18.12 11.70 22.17
N SER A 564 -17.50 12.88 22.03
CA SER A 564 -16.45 13.15 21.03
C SER A 564 -15.22 12.23 21.20
N ARG A 565 -14.53 11.90 20.10
CA ARG A 565 -13.37 10.97 20.06
C ARG A 565 -12.26 11.28 21.09
N GLU A 566 -11.97 12.55 21.34
CA GLU A 566 -10.92 12.95 22.31
C GLU A 566 -11.33 12.71 23.77
N GLN A 567 -12.64 12.65 24.05
CA GLN A 567 -13.19 12.50 25.41
C GLN A 567 -13.89 11.14 25.65
N SER A 568 -14.11 10.34 24.60
CA SER A 568 -14.65 8.97 24.68
C SER A 568 -13.62 7.97 25.23
N SER A 569 -12.32 8.25 25.06
CA SER A 569 -11.21 7.36 25.42
C SER A 569 -11.32 6.77 26.83
N GLN A 570 -11.57 7.59 27.86
CA GLN A 570 -11.64 7.11 29.24
C GLN A 570 -12.84 6.19 29.51
N MET A 571 -13.99 6.44 28.88
CA MET A 571 -15.18 5.60 29.07
C MET A 571 -15.06 4.28 28.29
N VAL A 572 -14.55 4.35 27.06
CA VAL A 572 -14.27 3.20 26.19
C VAL A 572 -13.27 2.25 26.84
N GLU A 573 -12.18 2.79 27.38
CA GLU A 573 -11.14 2.04 28.10
C GLU A 573 -11.75 1.30 29.29
N LYS A 574 -12.47 2.01 30.18
CA LYS A 574 -13.11 1.40 31.36
C LYS A 574 -14.14 0.33 31.00
N ILE A 575 -14.97 0.56 29.96
CA ILE A 575 -15.93 -0.45 29.49
C ILE A 575 -15.19 -1.71 29.04
N THR A 576 -14.08 -1.55 28.30
CA THR A 576 -13.27 -2.64 27.77
C THR A 576 -12.54 -3.39 28.89
N GLU A 577 -12.00 -2.68 29.88
CA GLU A 577 -11.42 -3.27 31.10
C GLU A 577 -12.42 -4.16 31.83
N LEU A 578 -13.69 -3.73 31.89
CA LEU A 578 -14.82 -4.46 32.47
C LEU A 578 -15.41 -5.53 31.54
N GLY A 579 -14.80 -5.76 30.35
CA GLY A 579 -15.16 -6.83 29.41
C GLY A 579 -16.24 -6.47 28.39
N GLY A 580 -16.78 -5.25 28.45
CA GLY A 580 -17.80 -4.78 27.52
C GLY A 580 -17.23 -4.37 26.17
N ASN A 581 -18.10 -4.34 25.16
CA ASN A 581 -17.81 -3.79 23.85
C ASN A 581 -18.29 -2.34 23.80
N ALA A 582 -17.36 -1.39 23.84
CA ALA A 582 -17.66 0.02 23.66
C ALA A 582 -17.77 0.37 22.17
N ILE A 583 -18.96 0.78 21.75
CA ILE A 583 -19.25 1.21 20.38
C ILE A 583 -19.20 2.73 20.36
N GLU A 584 -18.12 3.27 19.82
CA GLU A 584 -17.96 4.70 19.68
C GLU A 584 -18.88 5.24 18.59
N PHE A 585 -19.82 6.09 19.00
CA PHE A 585 -20.69 6.81 18.08
C PHE A 585 -20.67 8.29 18.44
N PRO A 586 -19.54 8.98 18.17
CA PRO A 586 -19.43 10.39 18.47
C PRO A 586 -20.52 11.15 17.70
N THR A 587 -21.35 11.88 18.44
CA THR A 587 -22.39 12.74 17.86
C THR A 587 -21.91 14.18 17.70
N ILE A 588 -20.81 14.52 18.37
CA ILE A 588 -20.21 15.85 18.41
C ILE A 588 -18.72 15.82 18.01
N LYS A 589 -18.29 16.85 17.28
CA LYS A 589 -16.89 17.20 17.01
C LYS A 589 -16.60 18.58 17.57
N ILE A 590 -15.46 18.72 18.24
CA ILE A 590 -14.96 20.02 18.69
C ILE A 590 -14.07 20.56 17.59
N VAL A 591 -14.42 21.73 17.05
CA VAL A 591 -13.64 22.39 16.00
C VAL A 591 -13.13 23.71 16.54
N PRO A 592 -11.79 23.94 16.54
CA PRO A 592 -11.23 25.25 16.80
C PRO A 592 -11.81 26.27 15.82
N ILE A 593 -12.26 27.41 16.33
CA ILE A 593 -12.77 28.53 15.52
C ILE A 593 -12.11 29.82 15.99
N ASN A 594 -12.12 30.83 15.12
CA ASN A 594 -11.52 32.13 15.40
C ASN A 594 -10.07 32.04 15.92
N GLU A 595 -9.28 31.12 15.35
CA GLU A 595 -7.91 30.85 15.82
C GLU A 595 -7.05 32.11 15.83
N ALA A 596 -7.15 32.95 14.80
CA ALA A 596 -6.47 34.24 14.76
C ALA A 596 -6.88 35.16 15.91
N ALA A 597 -8.16 35.20 16.28
CA ALA A 597 -8.62 36.00 17.42
C ALA A 597 -8.11 35.43 18.76
N CYS A 598 -8.07 34.09 18.89
CA CYS A 598 -7.47 33.43 20.04
C CYS A 598 -5.98 33.75 20.17
N ASP A 599 -5.24 33.67 19.06
CA ASP A 599 -3.82 33.97 18.97
C ASP A 599 -3.53 35.45 19.33
N GLU A 600 -4.38 36.40 18.92
CA GLU A 600 -4.27 37.81 19.33
C GLU A 600 -4.47 37.98 20.85
N LYS A 601 -5.45 37.28 21.44
CA LYS A 601 -5.66 37.30 22.90
C LYS A 601 -4.47 36.67 23.64
N VAL A 602 -3.90 35.60 23.10
CA VAL A 602 -2.67 34.97 23.62
C VAL A 602 -1.47 35.93 23.55
N LYS A 603 -1.29 36.68 22.46
CA LYS A 603 -0.19 37.67 22.34
C LYS A 603 -0.26 38.73 23.44
N CYS A 604 -1.45 39.22 23.73
CA CYS A 604 -1.74 40.23 24.76
C CYS A 604 -2.11 39.63 26.13
N LEU A 605 -1.83 38.34 26.37
CA LEU A 605 -2.25 37.64 27.59
C LEU A 605 -1.76 38.33 28.89
N LYS A 606 -0.60 38.99 28.83
CA LYS A 606 -0.03 39.77 29.94
C LYS A 606 -0.86 40.97 30.39
N ASP A 607 -1.80 41.43 29.54
CA ASP A 607 -2.65 42.59 29.82
C ASP A 607 -3.91 42.20 30.61
N TYR A 608 -4.14 40.90 30.81
CA TYR A 608 -5.23 40.37 31.62
C TYR A 608 -4.75 40.11 33.04
N SER A 609 -5.71 40.18 33.97
CA SER A 609 -5.52 39.84 35.38
C SER A 609 -6.09 38.46 35.72
N HIS A 610 -7.09 38.01 34.95
CA HIS A 610 -7.82 36.78 35.20
C HIS A 610 -8.07 36.05 33.88
N ILE A 611 -8.03 34.72 33.93
CA ILE A 611 -8.51 33.86 32.84
C ILE A 611 -9.43 32.78 33.41
N ILE A 612 -10.58 32.58 32.76
CA ILE A 612 -11.61 31.65 33.23
C ILE A 612 -11.85 30.59 32.18
N PHE A 613 -11.52 29.34 32.52
CA PHE A 613 -11.81 28.18 31.69
C PHE A 613 -13.11 27.51 32.11
N THR A 614 -14.06 27.49 31.19
CA THR A 614 -15.41 26.94 31.39
C THR A 614 -15.56 25.51 30.86
N SER A 615 -14.50 24.91 30.32
CA SER A 615 -14.48 23.50 29.91
C SER A 615 -13.04 23.01 29.68
N ILE A 616 -12.87 21.69 29.65
CA ILE A 616 -11.62 21.02 29.23
C ILE A 616 -11.23 21.42 27.81
N ASN A 617 -12.18 21.48 26.87
CA ASN A 617 -11.93 21.86 25.47
C ASN A 617 -11.41 23.29 25.35
N GLY A 618 -11.89 24.20 26.21
CA GLY A 618 -11.38 25.57 26.26
C GLY A 618 -9.91 25.61 26.69
N VAL A 619 -9.49 24.72 27.59
CA VAL A 619 -8.08 24.58 27.98
C VAL A 619 -7.26 24.09 26.78
N GLU A 620 -7.67 22.96 26.18
CA GLU A 620 -6.93 22.33 25.08
C GLU A 620 -6.70 23.29 23.90
N VAL A 621 -7.79 23.87 23.37
CA VAL A 621 -7.72 24.75 22.19
C VAL A 621 -6.95 26.05 22.49
N PHE A 622 -7.01 26.55 23.72
CA PHE A 622 -6.23 27.72 24.11
C PHE A 622 -4.73 27.40 24.22
N PHE A 623 -4.38 26.20 24.67
CA PHE A 623 -2.98 25.73 24.69
C PHE A 623 -2.43 25.46 23.29
N ASP A 624 -3.25 25.02 22.34
CA ASP A 624 -2.82 24.94 20.93
C ASP A 624 -2.48 26.34 20.38
N SER A 625 -3.31 27.34 20.69
CA SER A 625 -3.05 28.74 20.35
C SER A 625 -1.77 29.27 21.03
N LEU A 626 -1.53 28.89 22.29
CA LEU A 626 -0.31 29.21 23.03
C LEU A 626 0.93 28.66 22.32
N ALA A 627 0.90 27.39 21.91
CA ALA A 627 1.98 26.72 21.20
C ALA A 627 2.23 27.34 19.82
N ARG A 628 1.18 27.65 19.04
CA ARG A 628 1.29 28.35 17.76
C ARG A 628 1.94 29.73 17.90
N CYS A 629 1.67 30.43 19.01
CA CYS A 629 2.28 31.72 19.32
C CYS A 629 3.71 31.61 19.90
N GLY A 630 4.28 30.41 20.01
CA GLY A 630 5.60 30.18 20.61
C GLY A 630 5.67 30.49 22.11
N LYS A 631 4.53 30.44 22.81
CA LYS A 631 4.42 30.63 24.25
C LYS A 631 4.22 29.29 24.96
N ASP A 632 4.40 29.29 26.27
CA ASP A 632 4.13 28.14 27.15
C ASP A 632 3.48 28.58 28.46
N ALA A 633 3.33 27.67 29.41
CA ALA A 633 2.69 27.90 30.71
C ALA A 633 3.24 29.12 31.47
N ARG A 634 4.49 29.55 31.22
CA ARG A 634 5.06 30.77 31.84
C ARG A 634 4.30 32.04 31.48
N ALA A 635 3.57 32.05 30.36
CA ALA A 635 2.74 33.17 29.94
C ALA A 635 1.60 33.49 30.90
N PHE A 636 1.23 32.56 31.79
CA PHE A 636 0.18 32.71 32.77
C PHE A 636 0.63 33.29 34.11
N GLY A 637 1.94 33.55 34.30
CA GLY A 637 2.52 33.81 35.63
C GLY A 637 1.94 34.97 36.45
N ASN A 638 1.18 35.89 35.83
CA ASN A 638 0.54 37.02 36.50
C ASN A 638 -1.00 36.94 36.50
N LEU A 639 -1.57 35.82 36.04
CA LEU A 639 -3.02 35.63 35.93
C LEU A 639 -3.54 34.85 37.12
N HIS A 640 -4.71 35.26 37.62
CA HIS A 640 -5.55 34.41 38.44
C HIS A 640 -6.35 33.45 37.54
N ILE A 641 -6.13 32.15 37.68
CA ILE A 641 -6.67 31.11 36.82
C ILE A 641 -7.88 30.47 37.49
N THR A 642 -9.02 30.48 36.80
CA THR A 642 -10.25 29.83 37.29
C THR A 642 -10.63 28.65 36.41
N ALA A 643 -10.99 27.54 37.04
CA ALA A 643 -11.61 26.39 36.39
C ALA A 643 -13.05 26.21 36.89
N ILE A 644 -14.00 25.98 35.99
CA ILE A 644 -15.41 25.76 36.35
C ILE A 644 -15.66 24.49 37.19
N GLY A 645 -14.73 23.53 37.16
CA GLY A 645 -14.87 22.26 37.88
C GLY A 645 -13.63 21.37 37.80
N GLU A 646 -13.67 20.24 38.50
CA GLU A 646 -12.50 19.37 38.73
C GLU A 646 -11.89 18.82 37.42
N GLY A 647 -12.71 18.52 36.40
CA GLY A 647 -12.22 18.08 35.10
C GLY A 647 -11.36 19.14 34.40
N THR A 648 -11.80 20.39 34.39
CA THR A 648 -11.06 21.52 33.82
C THR A 648 -9.79 21.83 34.62
N LYS A 649 -9.86 21.73 35.96
CA LYS A 649 -8.69 21.87 36.84
C LYS A 649 -7.63 20.80 36.55
N ASN A 650 -8.03 19.54 36.37
CA ASN A 650 -7.11 18.46 36.04
C ASN A 650 -6.44 18.65 34.67
N ALA A 651 -7.18 19.17 33.67
CA ALA A 651 -6.61 19.51 32.37
C ALA A 651 -5.55 20.62 32.46
N LEU A 652 -5.78 21.65 33.29
CA LEU A 652 -4.79 22.69 33.59
C LEU A 652 -3.56 22.11 34.29
N LEU A 653 -3.76 21.25 35.29
CA LEU A 653 -2.68 20.58 36.04
C LEU A 653 -1.79 19.72 35.12
N ALA A 654 -2.39 18.98 34.19
CA ALA A 654 -1.66 18.20 33.19
C ALA A 654 -0.76 19.08 32.29
N ARG A 655 -1.06 20.39 32.21
CA ARG A 655 -0.27 21.41 31.50
C ARG A 655 0.59 22.27 32.41
N GLY A 656 0.73 21.88 33.68
CA GLY A 656 1.58 22.55 34.67
C GLY A 656 0.98 23.81 35.28
N LEU A 657 -0.34 24.04 35.15
CA LEU A 657 -1.04 25.18 35.75
C LEU A 657 -1.96 24.72 36.88
N GLN A 658 -1.87 25.36 38.03
CA GLN A 658 -2.81 25.17 39.13
C GLN A 658 -3.92 26.21 39.02
N ALA A 659 -5.19 25.79 39.12
CA ALA A 659 -6.30 26.74 39.21
C ALA A 659 -6.34 27.35 40.62
N ASP A 660 -6.42 28.68 40.69
CA ASP A 660 -6.53 29.44 41.94
C ASP A 660 -7.95 29.35 42.54
N PHE A 661 -8.96 29.20 41.67
CA PHE A 661 -10.35 29.06 42.08
C PHE A 661 -11.10 27.97 41.29
N VAL A 662 -11.91 27.19 42.03
CA VAL A 662 -12.85 26.20 41.52
C VAL A 662 -14.12 26.26 42.40
N PRO A 663 -15.33 26.41 41.85
CA PRO A 663 -16.56 26.52 42.65
C PRO A 663 -16.99 25.16 43.24
N ASP A 664 -17.74 25.20 44.35
CA ASP A 664 -18.22 24.00 45.06
C ASP A 664 -19.31 23.23 44.28
N LYS A 665 -20.18 23.91 43.51
CA LYS A 665 -21.04 23.27 42.50
C LYS A 665 -20.78 23.81 41.10
N TYR A 666 -20.85 22.90 40.15
CA TYR A 666 -20.41 23.08 38.76
C TYR A 666 -21.48 23.76 37.87
N VAL A 667 -21.99 24.91 38.31
CA VAL A 667 -23.02 25.71 37.60
C VAL A 667 -22.58 27.17 37.45
N GLY A 668 -23.00 27.82 36.35
CA GLY A 668 -22.54 29.16 35.98
C GLY A 668 -22.89 30.24 37.01
N GLU A 669 -24.01 30.07 37.70
CA GLU A 669 -24.51 30.95 38.76
C GLU A 669 -23.60 30.94 39.99
N GLU A 670 -23.16 29.75 40.42
CA GLU A 670 -22.22 29.64 41.54
C GLU A 670 -20.82 30.13 41.15
N LEU A 671 -20.38 29.83 39.93
CA LEU A 671 -19.13 30.36 39.37
C LEU A 671 -19.08 31.89 39.43
N VAL A 672 -20.15 32.57 38.99
CA VAL A 672 -20.25 34.03 39.09
C VAL A 672 -20.18 34.47 40.56
N SER A 673 -20.99 33.86 41.45
CA SER A 673 -21.04 34.25 42.85
C SER A 673 -19.70 34.13 43.59
N GLY A 674 -18.89 33.11 43.25
CA GLY A 674 -17.56 32.91 43.83
C GLY A 674 -16.47 33.77 43.20
N LEU A 675 -16.65 34.22 41.96
CA LEU A 675 -15.72 35.12 41.26
C LEU A 675 -15.91 36.59 41.61
N VAL A 676 -17.13 37.05 41.90
CA VAL A 676 -17.42 38.45 42.24
C VAL A 676 -16.48 39.00 43.35
N PRO A 677 -16.22 38.28 44.46
CA PRO A 677 -15.30 38.76 45.50
C PRO A 677 -13.84 38.86 45.06
N LEU A 678 -13.44 38.16 43.99
CA LEU A 678 -12.08 38.13 43.47
C LEU A 678 -11.82 39.20 42.41
N LEU A 679 -12.87 39.89 41.95
CA LEU A 679 -12.81 40.88 40.88
C LEU A 679 -12.97 42.31 41.39
N THR A 680 -12.23 43.23 40.77
CA THR A 680 -12.31 44.68 41.01
C THR A 680 -12.65 45.39 39.71
N LYS A 681 -12.96 46.69 39.75
CA LYS A 681 -13.23 47.48 38.53
C LYS A 681 -12.03 47.55 37.59
N ASP A 682 -10.81 47.40 38.12
CA ASP A 682 -9.56 47.41 37.36
C ASP A 682 -9.17 46.01 36.85
N SER A 683 -9.87 44.96 37.30
CA SER A 683 -9.65 43.60 36.79
C SER A 683 -9.99 43.54 35.30
N ARG A 684 -9.17 42.82 34.54
CA ARG A 684 -9.45 42.49 33.14
C ARG A 684 -9.48 40.98 32.97
N VAL A 685 -10.59 40.47 32.45
CA VAL A 685 -10.90 39.03 32.41
C VAL A 685 -10.90 38.53 30.98
N LEU A 686 -10.25 37.39 30.72
CA LEU A 686 -10.34 36.66 29.46
C LEU A 686 -11.14 35.36 29.64
N ILE A 687 -12.11 35.10 28.75
CA ILE A 687 -12.92 33.88 28.78
C ILE A 687 -12.86 33.16 27.43
N PRO A 688 -12.02 32.11 27.30
CA PRO A 688 -12.10 31.17 26.19
C PRO A 688 -13.32 30.26 26.36
N ARG A 689 -14.27 30.31 25.42
CA ARG A 689 -15.51 29.52 25.51
C ARG A 689 -15.94 28.89 24.19
N SER A 690 -16.88 27.94 24.30
CA SER A 690 -17.62 27.42 23.14
C SER A 690 -18.54 28.50 22.58
N LYS A 691 -18.67 28.61 21.25
CA LYS A 691 -19.68 29.44 20.57
C LYS A 691 -21.10 29.10 21.03
N ASN A 692 -21.41 27.83 21.29
CA ASN A 692 -22.73 27.34 21.69
C ASN A 692 -23.04 27.49 23.20
N ALA A 693 -22.08 27.94 24.01
CA ALA A 693 -22.29 28.10 25.45
C ALA A 693 -23.21 29.28 25.80
N ARG A 694 -23.93 29.18 26.93
CA ARG A 694 -24.72 30.29 27.48
C ARG A 694 -23.82 31.47 27.82
N ILE A 695 -24.26 32.67 27.47
CA ILE A 695 -23.51 33.94 27.68
C ILE A 695 -23.61 34.49 29.11
N TYR A 696 -24.37 33.85 30.00
CA TYR A 696 -24.66 34.32 31.36
C TYR A 696 -23.41 34.75 32.16
N VAL A 697 -22.34 33.94 32.17
CA VAL A 697 -21.11 34.27 32.90
C VAL A 697 -20.45 35.52 32.34
N VAL A 698 -20.46 35.71 31.03
CA VAL A 698 -19.91 36.90 30.37
C VAL A 698 -20.75 38.13 30.73
N GLU A 699 -22.08 38.01 30.66
CA GLU A 699 -23.01 39.11 30.95
C GLU A 699 -22.91 39.60 32.39
N GLU A 700 -22.89 38.69 33.37
CA GLU A 700 -22.82 39.07 34.79
C GLU A 700 -21.46 39.67 35.17
N LEU A 701 -20.35 39.09 34.70
CA LEU A 701 -19.01 39.61 35.02
C LEU A 701 -18.74 40.96 34.34
N SER A 702 -19.32 41.20 33.16
CA SER A 702 -19.21 42.49 32.44
C SER A 702 -19.83 43.66 33.18
N LYS A 703 -20.74 43.41 34.14
CA LYS A 703 -21.31 44.46 35.02
C LYS A 703 -20.30 44.98 36.05
N ILE A 704 -19.21 44.24 36.29
CA ILE A 704 -18.24 44.52 37.35
C ILE A 704 -16.95 45.10 36.76
N CYS A 705 -16.45 44.50 35.68
CA CYS A 705 -15.13 44.82 35.12
C CYS A 705 -15.07 44.49 33.61
N PRO A 706 -14.06 44.98 32.86
CA PRO A 706 -13.86 44.61 31.47
C PRO A 706 -13.65 43.09 31.26
N VAL A 707 -14.54 42.47 30.46
CA VAL A 707 -14.46 41.06 30.07
C VAL A 707 -14.28 40.95 28.57
N ASP A 708 -13.22 40.28 28.15
CA ASP A 708 -12.98 39.88 26.77
C ASP A 708 -13.34 38.39 26.62
N GLU A 709 -14.31 38.07 25.77
CA GLU A 709 -14.59 36.68 25.40
C GLU A 709 -13.90 36.31 24.08
N VAL A 710 -13.46 35.06 23.98
CA VAL A 710 -13.07 34.46 22.70
C VAL A 710 -13.83 33.15 22.51
N GLN A 711 -14.66 33.13 21.48
CA GLN A 711 -15.27 31.90 20.97
C GLN A 711 -14.16 31.11 20.28
N SER A 712 -13.48 30.26 21.03
CA SER A 712 -12.26 29.56 20.62
C SER A 712 -12.57 28.23 19.93
N TYR A 713 -13.75 27.67 20.18
CA TYR A 713 -14.19 26.42 19.56
C TYR A 713 -15.71 26.39 19.38
N GLU A 714 -16.16 25.58 18.44
CA GLU A 714 -17.56 25.28 18.18
C GLU A 714 -17.77 23.77 18.35
N THR A 715 -18.88 23.40 18.98
CA THR A 715 -19.31 22.00 19.02
C THR A 715 -20.22 21.79 17.81
N ILE A 716 -19.68 21.16 16.77
CA ILE A 716 -20.45 20.82 15.56
C ILE A 716 -20.82 19.34 15.58
N ARG A 717 -21.71 18.94 14.66
CA ARG A 717 -22.06 17.55 14.43
C ARG A 717 -20.89 16.77 13.81
N GLU A 718 -20.69 15.53 14.25
CA GLU A 718 -19.77 14.59 13.59
C GLU A 718 -20.58 13.68 12.65
N ASP A 719 -20.34 13.82 11.35
CA ASP A 719 -21.04 13.05 10.31
C ASP A 719 -20.35 11.72 10.00
N HIS A 720 -19.06 11.58 10.32
CA HIS A 720 -18.39 10.30 10.15
C HIS A 720 -18.84 9.31 11.22
N ALA A 721 -19.49 8.23 10.79
CA ALA A 721 -19.72 7.05 11.60
C ALA A 721 -19.06 5.85 10.92
N THR A 722 -18.21 5.14 11.66
CA THR A 722 -17.61 3.87 11.23
C THR A 722 -18.54 2.69 11.43
N VAL A 723 -19.66 2.89 12.14
CA VAL A 723 -20.63 1.86 12.52
C VAL A 723 -22.04 2.38 12.20
N ASP A 724 -22.94 1.48 11.82
CA ASP A 724 -24.37 1.74 11.66
C ASP A 724 -25.14 1.32 12.95
N PRO A 725 -25.27 2.22 13.95
CA PRO A 725 -25.98 1.88 15.17
C PRO A 725 -27.47 1.65 14.97
N LEU A 726 -28.09 2.19 13.89
CA LEU A 726 -29.52 1.98 13.65
C LEU A 726 -29.78 0.51 13.31
N ALA A 727 -28.95 -0.09 12.46
CA ALA A 727 -29.02 -1.52 12.19
C ALA A 727 -28.84 -2.36 13.47
N MET A 728 -27.88 -2.01 14.32
CA MET A 728 -27.63 -2.71 15.59
C MET A 728 -28.80 -2.58 16.57
N LEU A 729 -29.40 -1.38 16.69
CA LEU A 729 -30.59 -1.14 17.51
C LEU A 729 -31.79 -1.95 17.00
N ASN A 730 -32.03 -1.97 15.69
CA ASN A 730 -33.11 -2.75 15.08
C ASN A 730 -32.93 -4.26 15.30
N ASN A 731 -31.68 -4.74 15.29
CA ASN A 731 -31.34 -6.13 15.59
C ASN A 731 -31.32 -6.45 17.09
N LYS A 732 -31.53 -5.45 17.96
CA LYS A 732 -31.44 -5.56 19.43
C LYS A 732 -30.07 -6.03 19.90
N GLU A 733 -29.03 -5.58 19.23
CA GLU A 733 -27.64 -5.90 19.55
C GLU A 733 -27.06 -4.94 20.59
N ILE A 734 -27.71 -3.81 20.90
CA ILE A 734 -27.22 -2.81 21.86
C ILE A 734 -27.88 -3.02 23.22
N ASP A 735 -27.08 -3.18 24.27
CA ASP A 735 -27.58 -3.29 25.65
C ASP A 735 -27.79 -1.91 26.29
N TYR A 736 -26.83 -0.98 26.10
CA TYR A 736 -26.85 0.34 26.74
C TYR A 736 -26.49 1.47 25.78
N ILE A 737 -27.11 2.64 25.97
CA ILE A 737 -26.75 3.90 25.30
C ILE A 737 -26.42 4.93 26.37
N THR A 738 -25.27 5.59 26.25
CA THR A 738 -24.78 6.52 27.28
C THR A 738 -24.87 7.95 26.78
N PHE A 739 -25.50 8.83 27.56
CA PHE A 739 -25.65 10.26 27.26
C PHE A 739 -24.95 11.11 28.31
N THR A 740 -23.90 11.82 27.89
CA THR A 740 -23.07 12.64 28.77
C THR A 740 -23.50 14.11 28.80
N SER A 741 -24.42 14.53 27.95
CA SER A 741 -25.00 15.88 27.96
C SER A 741 -26.30 15.95 27.15
N SER A 742 -27.12 16.98 27.39
CA SER A 742 -28.33 17.23 26.59
C SER A 742 -28.06 17.32 25.08
N THR A 743 -26.93 17.90 24.67
CA THR A 743 -26.53 17.99 23.24
C THR A 743 -26.24 16.62 22.63
N THR A 744 -25.63 15.70 23.40
CA THR A 744 -25.40 14.33 22.89
C THR A 744 -26.72 13.60 22.60
N VAL A 745 -27.79 13.90 23.35
CA VAL A 745 -29.13 13.35 23.11
C VAL A 745 -29.72 13.90 21.82
N GLU A 746 -29.71 15.23 21.65
CA GLU A 746 -30.24 15.91 20.45
C GLU A 746 -29.61 15.36 19.18
N PHE A 747 -28.28 15.39 19.10
CA PHE A 747 -27.57 14.97 17.90
C PHE A 747 -27.63 13.45 17.69
N PHE A 748 -27.80 12.64 18.73
CA PHE A 748 -28.05 11.22 18.57
C PHE A 748 -29.40 10.97 17.90
N VAL A 749 -30.48 11.60 18.38
CA VAL A 749 -31.82 11.48 17.78
C VAL A 749 -31.85 12.02 16.35
N GLU A 750 -31.18 13.14 16.08
CA GLU A 750 -31.09 13.68 14.73
C GLU A 750 -30.34 12.75 13.77
N LYS A 751 -29.24 12.13 14.23
CA LYS A 751 -28.39 11.25 13.40
C LYS A 751 -29.03 9.88 13.16
N ILE A 752 -29.73 9.34 14.16
CA ILE A 752 -30.52 8.10 14.02
C ILE A 752 -31.83 8.36 13.26
N GLY A 753 -32.39 9.56 13.40
CA GLY A 753 -33.67 9.97 12.83
C GLY A 753 -34.81 9.84 13.85
N ALA A 754 -35.61 10.90 13.99
CA ALA A 754 -36.72 10.95 14.96
C ALA A 754 -37.79 9.86 14.73
N ALA A 755 -37.90 9.31 13.52
CA ALA A 755 -38.79 8.19 13.20
C ALA A 755 -38.37 6.86 13.86
N HIS A 756 -37.16 6.78 14.42
CA HIS A 756 -36.56 5.57 14.97
C HIS A 756 -36.40 5.60 16.50
N ILE A 757 -37.13 6.49 17.19
CA ILE A 757 -37.11 6.56 18.66
C ILE A 757 -37.47 5.21 19.30
N ASP A 758 -38.41 4.46 18.73
CA ASP A 758 -38.77 3.13 19.22
C ASP A 758 -37.59 2.15 19.17
N ALA A 759 -36.71 2.28 18.16
CA ALA A 759 -35.49 1.47 18.07
C ALA A 759 -34.48 1.87 19.16
N ILE A 760 -34.34 3.17 19.45
CA ILE A 760 -33.48 3.67 20.55
C ILE A 760 -33.95 3.09 21.89
N ASN A 761 -35.26 3.10 22.14
CA ASN A 761 -35.89 2.60 23.36
C ASN A 761 -35.83 1.06 23.49
N THR A 762 -35.26 0.32 22.52
CA THR A 762 -34.97 -1.11 22.70
C THR A 762 -33.74 -1.37 23.56
N ALA A 763 -32.85 -0.37 23.70
CA ALA A 763 -31.66 -0.41 24.53
C ALA A 763 -31.85 0.44 25.79
N LYS A 764 -31.14 0.09 26.88
CA LYS A 764 -31.23 0.84 28.13
C LYS A 764 -30.50 2.17 28.02
N CYS A 765 -31.21 3.27 28.21
CA CYS A 765 -30.61 4.61 28.14
C CYS A 765 -30.09 5.06 29.51
N VAL A 766 -28.83 5.47 29.52
CA VAL A 766 -28.08 5.89 30.72
C VAL A 766 -27.75 7.37 30.61
N SER A 767 -28.25 8.16 31.55
CA SER A 767 -28.04 9.59 31.62
C SER A 767 -27.02 9.96 32.71
N ILE A 768 -26.13 10.90 32.42
CA ILE A 768 -25.18 11.44 33.41
C ILE A 768 -25.87 12.23 34.54
N GLY A 769 -27.10 12.70 34.35
CA GLY A 769 -27.81 13.45 35.37
C GLY A 769 -29.09 14.16 34.91
N PRO A 770 -29.77 14.89 35.80
CA PRO A 770 -31.17 15.29 35.64
C PRO A 770 -31.49 16.12 34.39
N GLN A 771 -30.58 17.02 33.98
CA GLN A 771 -30.79 17.87 32.80
C GLN A 771 -30.72 17.07 31.49
N THR A 772 -29.85 16.08 31.44
CA THR A 772 -29.74 15.17 30.30
C THR A 772 -30.96 14.25 30.26
N SER A 773 -31.40 13.75 31.42
CA SER A 773 -32.59 12.92 31.54
C SER A 773 -33.85 13.65 31.09
N LYS A 774 -34.02 14.92 31.51
CA LYS A 774 -35.11 15.77 31.05
C LYS A 774 -35.11 15.89 29.53
N LYS A 775 -33.93 16.06 28.92
CA LYS A 775 -33.81 16.18 27.46
C LYS A 775 -34.14 14.88 26.72
N CYS A 776 -33.75 13.72 27.26
CA CYS A 776 -34.17 12.42 26.73
C CYS A 776 -35.70 12.33 26.66
N VAL A 777 -36.37 12.65 27.78
CA VAL A 777 -37.84 12.60 27.86
C VAL A 777 -38.51 13.58 26.89
N GLU A 778 -37.99 14.81 26.76
CA GLU A 778 -38.47 15.80 25.79
C GLU A 778 -38.42 15.29 24.34
N LEU A 779 -37.43 14.44 24.02
CA LEU A 779 -37.23 13.86 22.70
C LEU A 779 -37.81 12.44 22.56
N GLY A 780 -38.62 11.98 23.52
CA GLY A 780 -39.28 10.67 23.45
C GLY A 780 -38.41 9.46 23.81
N ILE A 781 -37.20 9.68 24.34
CA ILE A 781 -36.31 8.63 24.83
C ILE A 781 -36.65 8.32 26.30
N THR A 782 -36.84 7.04 26.59
CA THR A 782 -37.03 6.55 27.98
C THR A 782 -35.69 6.57 28.69
N VAL A 783 -35.63 7.06 29.93
CA VAL A 783 -34.41 7.03 30.76
C VAL A 783 -34.52 5.88 31.74
N ASP A 784 -33.78 4.80 31.50
CA ASP A 784 -33.78 3.61 32.36
C ASP A 784 -32.88 3.79 33.57
N ILE A 785 -31.76 4.52 33.40
CA ILE A 785 -30.73 4.69 34.41
C ILE A 785 -30.28 6.15 34.45
N GLU A 786 -30.38 6.79 35.60
CA GLU A 786 -29.78 8.10 35.88
C GLU A 786 -28.65 7.92 36.90
N ALA A 787 -27.47 8.48 36.61
CA ALA A 787 -26.31 8.39 37.51
C ALA A 787 -26.52 9.26 38.77
N GLU A 788 -26.28 8.67 39.95
CA GLU A 788 -26.36 9.40 41.24
C GLU A 788 -25.23 10.44 41.37
N THR A 789 -24.04 10.10 40.85
CA THR A 789 -22.90 11.02 40.76
C THR A 789 -22.72 11.43 39.30
N TYR A 790 -22.80 12.73 39.01
CA TYR A 790 -22.84 13.27 37.64
C TYR A 790 -21.47 13.28 36.93
N THR A 791 -20.87 12.10 36.83
CA THR A 791 -19.54 11.84 36.25
C THR A 791 -19.58 10.57 35.40
N ILE A 792 -18.56 10.36 34.55
CA ILE A 792 -18.41 9.10 33.80
C ILE A 792 -18.37 7.89 34.75
N GLN A 793 -17.67 8.00 35.88
CA GLN A 793 -17.58 6.91 36.85
C GLN A 793 -18.96 6.58 37.43
N GLY A 794 -19.75 7.60 37.81
CA GLY A 794 -21.10 7.38 38.32
C GLY A 794 -22.05 6.72 37.32
N MET A 795 -21.90 7.01 36.01
CA MET A 795 -22.64 6.29 34.97
C MET A 795 -22.22 4.83 34.88
N LEU A 796 -20.91 4.54 34.93
CA LEU A 796 -20.40 3.16 34.89
C LEU A 796 -20.84 2.36 36.11
N ASP A 797 -20.81 2.95 37.30
CA ASP A 797 -21.28 2.30 38.54
C ASP A 797 -22.77 1.97 38.46
N ALA A 798 -23.57 2.85 37.84
CA ALA A 798 -24.99 2.63 37.62
C ALA A 798 -25.25 1.49 36.60
N ILE A 799 -24.48 1.44 35.51
CA ILE A 799 -24.53 0.33 34.53
C ILE A 799 -24.13 -0.99 35.21
N LEU A 800 -23.07 -0.99 36.02
CA LEU A 800 -22.61 -2.19 36.73
C LEU A 800 -23.68 -2.72 37.68
N LYS A 801 -24.29 -1.83 38.47
CA LYS A 801 -25.38 -2.17 39.40
C LYS A 801 -26.61 -2.74 38.68
N ASP A 802 -26.88 -2.31 37.45
CA ASP A 802 -27.97 -2.84 36.63
C ASP A 802 -27.59 -4.17 35.97
N SER A 803 -26.37 -4.31 35.45
CA SER A 803 -25.89 -5.54 34.78
C SER A 803 -25.80 -6.76 35.69
N GLN A 804 -25.71 -6.55 37.00
CA GLN A 804 -25.63 -7.59 38.02
C GLN A 804 -27.01 -8.06 38.54
N LYS A 805 -28.10 -7.41 38.11
CA LYS A 805 -29.48 -7.83 38.41
C LYS A 805 -29.97 -8.80 37.34
#